data_AF-A0A679HKK5-F1
#
_entry.id   AF-A0A679HKK5-F1
#
_cell.length_a   1.000
_cell.length_b   1.000
_cell.length_c   1.000
_cell.angle_alpha   90.00
_cell.angle_beta   90.00
_cell.angle_gamma   90.00
#
_symmetry.space_group_name_H-M   'P 1'
#
loop_
_entity.id
_entity.type
_entity.pdbx_description
1 polymer ?
#
loop_
_entity_poly.entity_id
_entity_poly.type
_entity_poly.pdbx_seq_one_letter_code
_entity_poly.pdbx_strand_id
1 'polypeptide(L)'
;MKNIKIFATFCICLLLFSACSDDWKENALTAKFSFDKSLYYVGDEVRITNETVGGEGNYTYEWDLGDGKTSTDPNPVVTYQTNGAYTVTLHVKDAKGTYAMAHKLLTIDSEPLPEVGNVKLKWVGGHVLGEVRSTAPAVSDDNGVYMTSNDHYLRKFSAATGDQLWEFDLWTSADGDAPSGNTHTTPSIEIDGTIYVGTGDTSGKVGRVYAINPDGSKKWLVAGDAENGFWNKGKASTPRINYLTCAIGENHVYMGNGGSTGSVLAVDKVTGYRVGYVANADNSGGPSGGVSAGIVLANNTLVWGGGKNGLFGASASALNAGGNVMWAWQVFSSGDDKPSENMNGSPAVDEAGTIYGTATFAGMGSSAFAIGSDGVEKWRTPLGNVGTLDQGGVVIGLDGSIIVTVKRAPGEATGGIISLSPGGAIQWHYGIAEDVSGCAAIDQAGNIHFGTQSGNYYIIKPEESDEQLILKKDLAALISESDSPLKGDWEAGIGKIWSSPTIGPDGAIYIGVTNTVDPTKSVLVALEDEGITGAATSAWPMKGKDRRHSGAQSGGNGENPGGEEGGQLPVTGNLKADLKSLFESTSYKVWLCAHRGNTQKGMKEGIPENSLPAIEHSVKAGVEMIELDARPTSDGVLVLMHDNTIDRTTNGSGAVGDFTYQQLQQFYLKDASGNITGERIPTLEEAMKKGKGKVYYNLDIVNKNVAVNTIVALLKKLDMEGSTLLYVSNNRNYAFDLKAANSSLLLHPMAKATDDITYFSSSYTDNVQMMQLSTSDAMGGTMVNEIKDKGWLLFSNIVGANDTNMLSENYSGLVGMINKRINIVQTDYAEVAAKYLKSKGYR
;
A
#
# COMPACT_ATOMS: atom_id res chain seq x y z
N MET A 1 -64.64 -24.25 30.20
CA MET A 1 -64.33 -24.48 28.77
C MET A 1 -62.82 -24.31 28.59
N LYS A 2 -62.16 -25.35 28.05
CA LYS A 2 -60.86 -25.43 27.35
C LYS A 2 -59.61 -24.69 27.91
N ASN A 3 -58.58 -25.52 28.21
CA ASN A 3 -57.16 -25.44 27.78
C ASN A 3 -56.28 -24.26 28.32
N ILE A 4 -55.03 -24.38 28.79
CA ILE A 4 -53.93 -25.36 28.67
C ILE A 4 -52.83 -25.03 29.72
N LYS A 5 -52.35 -26.08 30.44
CA LYS A 5 -50.97 -26.50 30.84
C LYS A 5 -49.88 -25.47 31.27
N ILE A 6 -48.93 -25.71 32.18
CA ILE A 6 -48.52 -26.82 33.09
C ILE A 6 -47.50 -26.19 34.08
N PHE A 7 -47.51 -26.59 35.35
CA PHE A 7 -46.35 -26.46 36.26
C PHE A 7 -46.29 -27.69 37.18
N ALA A 8 -45.08 -28.19 37.39
CA ALA A 8 -44.60 -29.11 38.43
C ALA A 8 -45.24 -30.52 38.53
N THR A 9 -44.40 -31.56 38.55
CA THR A 9 -44.03 -32.29 39.79
C THR A 9 -43.07 -33.45 39.50
N PHE A 10 -42.18 -33.66 40.46
CA PHE A 10 -41.08 -34.62 40.62
C PHE A 10 -41.57 -36.05 40.98
N CYS A 11 -40.62 -37.01 40.97
CA CYS A 11 -40.68 -38.40 41.51
C CYS A 11 -41.36 -39.49 40.63
N ILE A 12 -40.92 -40.76 40.53
CA ILE A 12 -39.66 -41.51 40.74
C ILE A 12 -40.00 -43.00 40.38
N CYS A 13 -39.02 -43.77 39.89
CA CYS A 13 -38.90 -45.25 39.85
C CYS A 13 -39.73 -46.10 38.84
N LEU A 14 -39.08 -46.77 37.87
CA LEU A 14 -38.45 -48.14 37.91
C LEU A 14 -39.54 -49.24 37.81
N LEU A 15 -39.57 -50.18 36.85
CA LEU A 15 -38.54 -51.07 36.28
C LEU A 15 -39.06 -51.71 34.98
N LEU A 16 -38.15 -51.99 34.03
CA LEU A 16 -37.82 -53.32 33.50
C LEU A 16 -37.16 -53.18 32.12
N PHE A 17 -35.85 -53.40 32.03
CA PHE A 17 -35.29 -54.22 30.96
C PHE A 17 -34.06 -54.97 31.47
N SER A 18 -34.00 -56.22 31.02
CA SER A 18 -33.13 -57.31 31.43
C SER A 18 -32.00 -57.49 30.42
N ALA A 19 -30.85 -57.91 30.94
CA ALA A 19 -29.77 -58.68 30.30
C ALA A 19 -28.93 -58.00 29.19
N CYS A 20 -27.75 -57.52 29.57
CA CYS A 20 -26.47 -58.12 29.18
C CYS A 20 -25.44 -57.81 30.28
N SER A 21 -24.62 -58.81 30.60
CA SER A 21 -23.46 -58.71 31.48
C SER A 21 -22.41 -57.81 30.88
N ASP A 22 -21.87 -56.87 31.64
CA ASP A 22 -20.50 -56.39 31.47
C ASP A 22 -19.89 -56.20 32.86
N ASP A 23 -18.79 -56.91 33.10
CA ASP A 23 -17.96 -56.80 34.29
C ASP A 23 -17.59 -55.32 34.51
N TRP A 24 -17.99 -54.75 35.65
CA TRP A 24 -17.49 -53.45 36.08
C TRP A 24 -16.00 -53.59 36.36
N LYS A 25 -15.15 -53.23 35.38
CA LYS A 25 -13.71 -53.04 35.62
C LYS A 25 -13.54 -51.85 36.56
N GLU A 26 -13.47 -52.13 37.85
CA GLU A 26 -13.31 -51.14 38.93
C GLU A 26 -11.94 -50.41 38.92
N ASN A 27 -11.18 -50.47 37.83
CA ASN A 27 -9.85 -49.87 37.72
C ASN A 27 -9.42 -49.57 36.26
N ALA A 28 -10.31 -49.04 35.41
CA ALA A 28 -9.98 -48.69 34.03
C ALA A 28 -9.04 -47.47 33.93
N LEU A 29 -7.94 -47.59 33.18
CA LEU A 29 -7.00 -46.49 32.93
C LEU A 29 -7.71 -45.33 32.22
N THR A 30 -7.68 -44.15 32.81
CA THR A 30 -8.33 -42.93 32.32
C THR A 30 -7.34 -41.78 32.34
N ALA A 31 -6.91 -41.34 31.16
CA ALA A 31 -6.03 -40.17 31.02
C ALA A 31 -6.78 -38.88 31.38
N LYS A 32 -6.13 -38.01 32.14
CA LYS A 32 -6.70 -36.72 32.56
C LYS A 32 -5.58 -35.75 32.90
N PHE A 33 -5.77 -34.46 32.64
CA PHE A 33 -4.84 -33.41 33.04
C PHE A 33 -5.51 -32.04 33.16
N SER A 34 -4.82 -31.08 33.76
CA SER A 34 -5.23 -29.68 33.94
C SER A 34 -4.09 -28.69 33.69
N PHE A 35 -4.44 -27.44 33.42
CA PHE A 35 -3.52 -26.31 33.32
C PHE A 35 -3.55 -25.53 34.64
N ASP A 36 -2.45 -24.87 35.00
CA ASP A 36 -2.35 -24.12 36.26
C ASP A 36 -3.12 -22.78 36.27
N LYS A 37 -3.44 -22.22 35.09
CA LYS A 37 -4.22 -20.99 34.92
C LYS A 37 -5.32 -21.18 33.87
N SER A 38 -6.26 -20.25 33.85
CA SER A 38 -7.33 -20.17 32.85
C SER A 38 -7.03 -19.20 31.69
N LEU A 39 -5.97 -18.39 31.81
CA LEU A 39 -5.54 -17.41 30.82
C LEU A 39 -4.01 -17.32 30.85
N TYR A 40 -3.39 -17.22 29.68
CA TYR A 40 -1.94 -17.09 29.49
C TYR A 40 -1.66 -16.09 28.37
N TYR A 41 -0.53 -15.40 28.49
CA TYR A 41 -0.01 -14.53 27.44
C TYR A 41 1.23 -15.13 26.78
N VAL A 42 1.59 -14.63 25.59
CA VAL A 42 2.83 -15.04 24.90
C VAL A 42 4.02 -14.92 25.84
N GLY A 43 4.83 -15.98 25.94
CA GLY A 43 5.99 -16.02 26.84
C GLY A 43 5.71 -16.54 28.25
N ASP A 44 4.44 -16.71 28.67
CA ASP A 44 4.13 -17.34 29.95
C ASP A 44 4.59 -18.81 30.02
N GLU A 45 4.99 -19.25 31.22
CA GLU A 45 5.15 -20.67 31.52
C GLU A 45 3.78 -21.33 31.79
N VAL A 46 3.44 -22.33 30.98
CA VAL A 46 2.26 -23.17 31.16
C VAL A 46 2.68 -24.45 31.89
N ARG A 47 2.14 -24.67 33.09
CA ARG A 47 2.40 -25.88 33.88
C ARG A 47 1.23 -26.84 33.73
N ILE A 48 1.50 -28.04 33.23
CA ILE A 48 0.49 -29.07 32.97
C ILE A 48 0.57 -30.12 34.08
N THR A 49 -0.55 -30.33 34.79
CA THR A 49 -0.64 -31.33 35.85
C THR A 49 -1.35 -32.57 35.34
N ASN A 50 -0.68 -33.71 35.36
CA ASN A 50 -1.29 -35.01 35.08
C ASN A 50 -2.16 -35.47 36.24
N GLU A 51 -3.38 -35.88 35.93
CA GLU A 51 -4.41 -36.37 36.85
C GLU A 51 -4.91 -37.76 36.44
N THR A 52 -4.13 -38.50 35.65
CA THR A 52 -4.46 -39.84 35.17
C THR A 52 -4.70 -40.80 36.33
N VAL A 53 -5.79 -41.57 36.26
CA VAL A 53 -6.23 -42.53 37.28
C VAL A 53 -6.52 -43.90 36.67
N GLY A 54 -6.54 -44.94 37.50
CA GLY A 54 -6.87 -46.31 37.10
C GLY A 54 -5.73 -47.04 36.38
N GLY A 55 -5.93 -48.29 35.97
CA GLY A 55 -4.88 -49.11 35.36
C GLY A 55 -3.94 -49.76 36.38
N GLU A 56 -2.90 -50.43 35.90
CA GLU A 56 -2.00 -51.22 36.77
C GLU A 56 -0.51 -50.86 36.60
N GLY A 57 0.18 -50.69 37.73
CA GLY A 57 1.62 -50.43 37.78
C GLY A 57 2.01 -48.98 37.49
N ASN A 58 3.23 -48.77 37.00
CA ASN A 58 3.73 -47.44 36.65
C ASN A 58 3.27 -47.05 35.25
N TYR A 59 3.07 -45.74 35.04
CA TYR A 59 2.68 -45.18 33.74
C TYR A 59 3.88 -44.71 32.92
N THR A 60 3.75 -44.78 31.60
CA THR A 60 4.59 -44.05 30.64
C THR A 60 3.74 -43.00 29.94
N TYR A 61 4.29 -41.78 29.80
CA TYR A 61 3.60 -40.62 29.26
C TYR A 61 4.21 -40.19 27.92
N GLU A 62 3.35 -39.76 27.01
CA GLU A 62 3.74 -39.12 25.75
C GLU A 62 2.77 -37.96 25.49
N TRP A 63 3.30 -36.75 25.58
CA TRP A 63 2.59 -35.51 25.35
C TRP A 63 2.85 -34.98 23.95
N ASP A 64 1.79 -34.54 23.27
CA ASP A 64 1.86 -33.59 22.16
C ASP A 64 1.38 -32.23 22.69
N LEU A 65 2.23 -31.22 22.66
CA LEU A 65 1.94 -29.90 23.22
C LEU A 65 1.21 -28.98 22.21
N GLY A 66 0.99 -29.45 20.98
CA GLY A 66 0.22 -28.72 19.97
C GLY A 66 1.00 -27.62 19.23
N ASP A 67 2.24 -27.33 19.62
CA ASP A 67 3.19 -26.41 18.94
C ASP A 67 4.28 -27.17 18.14
N GLY A 68 4.09 -28.48 17.94
CA GLY A 68 5.07 -29.38 17.33
C GLY A 68 6.11 -29.92 18.30
N LYS A 69 6.07 -29.56 19.60
CA LYS A 69 6.92 -30.17 20.64
C LYS A 69 6.19 -31.30 21.37
N THR A 70 6.98 -32.23 21.90
CA THR A 70 6.49 -33.35 22.72
C THR A 70 7.19 -33.40 24.08
N SER A 71 6.63 -34.15 25.02
CA SER A 71 7.27 -34.42 26.33
C SER A 71 6.95 -35.82 26.83
N THR A 72 7.83 -36.40 27.66
CA THR A 72 7.60 -37.66 28.39
C THR A 72 7.51 -37.47 29.90
N ASP A 73 7.58 -36.22 30.37
CA ASP A 73 7.53 -35.92 31.80
C ASP A 73 6.13 -36.18 32.37
N PRO A 74 6.02 -36.60 33.63
CA PRO A 74 4.72 -36.75 34.27
C PRO A 74 3.92 -35.45 34.33
N ASN A 75 4.59 -34.30 34.47
CA ASN A 75 3.98 -32.96 34.54
C ASN A 75 4.84 -31.97 33.74
N PRO A 76 4.59 -31.78 32.42
CA PRO A 76 5.43 -30.93 31.59
C PRO A 76 5.22 -29.43 31.87
N VAL A 77 6.26 -28.65 31.56
CA VAL A 77 6.23 -27.18 31.55
C VAL A 77 6.63 -26.71 30.16
N VAL A 78 5.84 -25.82 29.56
CA VAL A 78 6.05 -25.34 28.18
C VAL A 78 5.80 -23.83 28.08
N THR A 79 6.49 -23.18 27.15
CA THR A 79 6.30 -21.77 26.79
C THR A 79 6.00 -21.65 25.30
N TYR A 80 4.94 -20.92 24.96
CA TYR A 80 4.51 -20.66 23.59
C TYR A 80 5.00 -19.28 23.13
N GLN A 81 5.54 -19.22 21.91
CA GLN A 81 6.16 -18.01 21.34
C GLN A 81 5.20 -17.20 20.45
N THR A 82 4.03 -17.75 20.15
CA THR A 82 2.99 -17.14 19.31
C THR A 82 1.65 -17.22 20.01
N ASN A 83 0.82 -16.20 19.88
CA ASN A 83 -0.56 -16.25 20.34
C ASN A 83 -1.38 -17.20 19.43
N GLY A 84 -2.39 -17.86 19.99
CA GLY A 84 -3.19 -18.84 19.27
C GLY A 84 -3.78 -19.93 20.15
N ALA A 85 -4.48 -20.87 19.51
CA ALA A 85 -5.10 -22.00 20.18
C ALA A 85 -4.32 -23.29 19.91
N TYR A 86 -3.87 -23.97 20.97
CA TYR A 86 -3.06 -25.17 20.94
C TYR A 86 -3.85 -26.36 21.50
N THR A 87 -3.87 -27.48 20.79
CA THR A 87 -4.52 -28.71 21.29
C THR A 87 -3.48 -29.59 21.97
N VAL A 88 -3.45 -29.56 23.30
CA VAL A 88 -2.55 -30.40 24.10
C VAL A 88 -3.15 -31.79 24.24
N THR A 89 -2.37 -32.82 23.91
CA THR A 89 -2.79 -34.24 23.95
C THR A 89 -1.85 -35.05 24.83
N LEU A 90 -2.43 -35.84 25.74
CA LEU A 90 -1.73 -36.80 26.59
C LEU A 90 -2.07 -38.22 26.13
N HIS A 91 -1.05 -39.02 25.82
CA HIS A 91 -1.13 -40.47 25.72
C HIS A 91 -0.49 -41.09 26.96
N VAL A 92 -1.21 -41.99 27.63
CA VAL A 92 -0.70 -42.75 28.78
C VAL A 92 -0.80 -44.23 28.51
N LYS A 93 0.24 -44.97 28.88
CA LYS A 93 0.25 -46.43 28.88
C LYS A 93 0.60 -46.96 30.27
N ASP A 94 -0.13 -47.97 30.75
CA ASP A 94 0.18 -48.64 32.02
C ASP A 94 1.21 -49.79 31.85
N ALA A 95 1.60 -50.44 32.95
CA ALA A 95 2.62 -51.49 32.92
C ALA A 95 2.17 -52.79 32.21
N LYS A 96 0.85 -52.99 32.04
CA LYS A 96 0.28 -54.10 31.27
C LYS A 96 0.13 -53.78 29.79
N GLY A 97 0.37 -52.53 29.42
CA GLY A 97 0.29 -52.02 28.06
C GLY A 97 -1.09 -51.55 27.63
N THR A 98 -1.98 -51.30 28.58
CA THR A 98 -3.26 -50.61 28.35
C THR A 98 -3.00 -49.15 28.04
N TYR A 99 -3.73 -48.56 27.08
CA TYR A 99 -3.57 -47.17 26.66
C TYR A 99 -4.81 -46.33 26.96
N ALA A 100 -4.61 -45.07 27.33
CA ALA A 100 -5.65 -44.04 27.44
C ALA A 100 -5.15 -42.70 26.86
N MET A 101 -6.08 -41.86 26.39
CA MET A 101 -5.78 -40.56 25.80
C MET A 101 -6.73 -39.48 26.30
N ALA A 102 -6.21 -38.27 26.49
CA ALA A 102 -6.97 -37.06 26.76
C ALA A 102 -6.42 -35.89 25.95
N HIS A 103 -7.29 -34.94 25.56
CA HIS A 103 -6.88 -33.68 24.94
C HIS A 103 -7.66 -32.49 25.53
N LYS A 104 -7.04 -31.30 25.53
CA LYS A 104 -7.67 -30.03 25.93
C LYS A 104 -7.13 -28.89 25.07
N LEU A 105 -8.00 -27.91 24.79
CA LEU A 105 -7.61 -26.67 24.13
C LEU A 105 -6.98 -25.71 25.15
N LEU A 106 -5.84 -25.13 24.78
CA LEU A 106 -5.14 -24.09 25.49
C LEU A 106 -5.08 -22.84 24.59
N THR A 107 -5.53 -21.70 25.10
CA THR A 107 -5.44 -20.42 24.37
C THR A 107 -4.34 -19.56 24.98
N ILE A 108 -3.47 -19.02 24.12
CA ILE A 108 -2.43 -18.05 24.46
C ILE A 108 -2.79 -16.74 23.79
N ASP A 109 -2.98 -15.67 24.57
CA ASP A 109 -3.30 -14.33 24.08
C ASP A 109 -2.06 -13.45 23.96
N SER A 110 -2.15 -12.32 23.26
CA SER A 110 -1.14 -11.26 23.32
C SER A 110 -1.18 -10.51 24.65
N GLU A 111 -0.04 -10.02 25.15
CA GLU A 111 -0.05 -9.16 26.34
C GLU A 111 -0.99 -7.96 26.14
N PRO A 112 -1.82 -7.61 27.13
CA PRO A 112 -2.66 -6.42 27.07
C PRO A 112 -1.77 -5.17 27.14
N LEU A 113 -1.98 -4.23 26.23
CA LEU A 113 -1.29 -2.93 26.28
C LEU A 113 -1.62 -2.21 27.60
N PRO A 114 -0.68 -1.45 28.19
CA PRO A 114 -0.98 -0.57 29.32
C PRO A 114 -2.13 0.38 28.97
N GLU A 115 -2.97 0.73 29.94
CA GLU A 115 -4.07 1.67 29.70
C GLU A 115 -3.53 3.06 29.31
N VAL A 116 -4.07 3.62 28.21
CA VAL A 116 -3.78 4.99 27.76
C VAL A 116 -4.46 5.99 28.69
N GLY A 117 -3.79 7.10 29.00
CA GLY A 117 -4.36 8.21 29.78
C GLY A 117 -3.40 8.85 30.80
N ASN A 118 -2.17 8.39 30.87
CA ASN A 118 -1.12 8.92 31.74
C ASN A 118 -0.05 9.70 30.95
N VAL A 119 -0.51 10.51 29.99
CA VAL A 119 0.39 11.30 29.14
C VAL A 119 1.22 12.27 29.96
N LYS A 120 2.53 12.22 29.74
CA LYS A 120 3.54 13.11 30.31
C LYS A 120 4.24 13.89 29.20
N LEU A 121 4.82 15.02 29.58
CA LEU A 121 5.73 15.76 28.72
C LEU A 121 7.08 15.03 28.69
N LYS A 122 7.46 14.49 27.54
CA LYS A 122 8.77 13.84 27.33
C LYS A 122 9.88 14.88 27.24
N TRP A 123 9.66 15.91 26.42
CA TRP A 123 10.54 17.07 26.33
C TRP A 123 9.84 18.27 25.67
N VAL A 124 10.43 19.45 25.87
CA VAL A 124 10.18 20.66 25.07
C VAL A 124 11.40 20.87 24.19
N GLY A 125 11.19 21.18 22.91
CA GLY A 125 12.27 21.36 21.95
C GLY A 125 13.28 22.39 22.47
N GLY A 126 14.56 22.09 22.33
CA GLY A 126 15.66 22.92 22.85
C GLY A 126 15.81 24.29 22.19
N HIS A 127 14.93 24.64 21.25
CA HIS A 127 14.91 25.91 20.54
C HIS A 127 13.48 26.42 20.37
N VAL A 128 13.31 27.74 20.46
CA VAL A 128 12.05 28.40 20.15
C VAL A 128 11.78 28.39 18.65
N LEU A 129 10.51 28.43 18.28
CA LEU A 129 10.02 28.49 16.92
C LEU A 129 9.27 29.80 16.70
N GLY A 130 9.19 30.23 15.44
CA GLY A 130 8.15 31.16 15.02
C GLY A 130 6.74 30.55 15.15
N GLU A 131 5.71 31.34 14.86
CA GLU A 131 4.31 30.89 14.90
C GLU A 131 4.13 29.57 14.14
N VAL A 132 3.48 28.60 14.78
CA VAL A 132 3.20 27.27 14.23
C VAL A 132 1.76 27.24 13.72
N ARG A 133 1.59 27.33 12.40
CA ARG A 133 0.27 27.35 11.77
C ARG A 133 0.15 26.31 10.67
N SER A 134 -0.76 25.35 10.87
CA SER A 134 -1.15 24.31 9.90
C SER A 134 0.01 23.47 9.33
N THR A 135 1.08 23.33 10.12
CA THR A 135 2.22 22.45 9.86
C THR A 135 2.24 21.30 10.88
N ALA A 136 2.70 20.13 10.46
CA ALA A 136 2.80 18.94 11.30
C ALA A 136 4.28 18.49 11.40
N PRO A 137 4.76 18.01 12.55
CA PRO A 137 6.10 17.44 12.65
C PRO A 137 6.20 16.16 11.80
N ALA A 138 7.23 15.99 11.01
CA ALA A 138 7.50 14.71 10.32
C ALA A 138 8.58 13.94 11.07
N VAL A 139 8.46 12.61 11.14
CA VAL A 139 9.40 11.75 11.86
C VAL A 139 10.02 10.75 10.89
N SER A 140 11.35 10.74 10.77
CA SER A 140 12.12 9.82 9.91
C SER A 140 12.43 8.49 10.59
N ASP A 141 12.80 7.46 9.82
CA ASP A 141 13.04 6.10 10.34
C ASP A 141 14.22 5.98 11.32
N ASP A 142 15.14 6.94 11.29
CA ASP A 142 16.22 7.11 12.29
C ASP A 142 15.77 7.92 13.53
N ASN A 143 14.47 8.13 13.73
CA ASN A 143 13.88 8.93 14.81
C ASN A 143 14.35 10.40 14.83
N GLY A 144 14.54 11.00 13.65
CA GLY A 144 14.66 12.44 13.51
C GLY A 144 13.29 13.11 13.44
N VAL A 145 13.07 14.18 14.19
CA VAL A 145 11.80 14.94 14.16
C VAL A 145 12.02 16.25 13.43
N TYR A 146 11.22 16.52 12.41
CA TYR A 146 11.40 17.64 11.49
C TYR A 146 10.21 18.57 11.55
N MET A 147 10.46 19.87 11.66
CA MET A 147 9.38 20.85 11.70
C MET A 147 9.75 22.18 11.08
N THR A 148 8.77 22.81 10.46
CA THR A 148 8.81 24.18 9.94
C THR A 148 8.06 25.13 10.87
N SER A 149 8.38 26.42 10.79
CA SER A 149 7.68 27.49 11.50
C SER A 149 7.73 28.81 10.71
N ASN A 150 6.95 29.80 11.15
CA ASN A 150 6.88 31.12 10.49
C ASN A 150 8.12 32.00 10.67
N ASP A 151 9.18 31.50 11.29
CA ASP A 151 10.52 32.08 11.25
C ASP A 151 11.34 31.61 10.02
N HIS A 152 10.72 30.82 9.13
CA HIS A 152 11.25 30.40 7.83
C HIS A 152 12.40 29.38 7.86
N TYR A 153 12.51 28.62 8.95
CA TYR A 153 13.46 27.51 9.04
C TYR A 153 12.75 26.16 8.99
N LEU A 154 13.42 25.18 8.37
CA LEU A 154 13.21 23.76 8.68
C LEU A 154 14.24 23.35 9.73
N ARG A 155 13.81 22.67 10.78
CA ARG A 155 14.70 22.16 11.84
C ARG A 155 14.57 20.66 12.03
N LYS A 156 15.67 20.01 12.38
CA LYS A 156 15.71 18.61 12.86
C LYS A 156 15.96 18.61 14.37
N PHE A 157 15.16 17.85 15.10
CA PHE A 157 15.27 17.61 16.54
C PHE A 157 15.53 16.12 16.81
N SER A 158 16.25 15.85 17.90
CA SER A 158 16.37 14.50 18.45
C SER A 158 15.04 14.04 19.03
N ALA A 159 14.48 12.92 18.56
CA ALA A 159 13.29 12.32 19.17
C ALA A 159 13.48 11.96 20.64
N ALA A 160 14.71 11.64 21.05
CA ALA A 160 15.02 11.21 22.40
C ALA A 160 15.08 12.38 23.39
N THR A 161 15.68 13.50 22.99
CA THR A 161 16.05 14.59 23.92
C THR A 161 15.37 15.93 23.61
N GLY A 162 14.82 16.10 22.40
CA GLY A 162 14.30 17.39 21.94
C GLY A 162 15.37 18.40 21.54
N ASP A 163 16.66 18.02 21.56
CA ASP A 163 17.75 18.91 21.13
C ASP A 163 17.65 19.20 19.64
N GLN A 164 17.83 20.47 19.25
CA GLN A 164 17.99 20.84 17.85
C GLN A 164 19.35 20.32 17.34
N LEU A 165 19.29 19.51 16.29
CA LEU A 165 20.47 18.91 15.65
C LEU A 165 21.02 19.80 14.54
N TRP A 166 20.12 20.38 13.73
CA TRP A 166 20.46 21.36 12.70
C TRP A 166 19.23 22.17 12.28
N GLU A 167 19.46 23.27 11.57
CA GLU A 167 18.43 24.07 10.91
C GLU A 167 18.83 24.42 9.48
N PHE A 168 17.83 24.67 8.64
CA PHE A 168 17.96 25.04 7.24
C PHE A 168 17.12 26.30 6.95
N ASP A 169 17.77 27.36 6.50
CA ASP A 169 17.14 28.64 6.14
C ASP A 169 16.40 28.51 4.79
N LEU A 170 15.07 28.47 4.83
CA LEU A 170 14.24 28.36 3.62
C LEU A 170 14.17 29.68 2.84
N TRP A 171 14.63 30.78 3.44
CA TRP A 171 14.50 32.15 2.97
C TRP A 171 15.83 32.82 2.61
N THR A 172 16.92 32.06 2.59
CA THR A 172 18.23 32.59 2.29
C THR A 172 18.26 33.35 0.96
N SER A 173 18.92 34.52 0.97
CA SER A 173 19.15 35.33 -0.22
C SER A 173 20.18 34.72 -1.17
N ALA A 174 20.97 33.73 -0.70
CA ALA A 174 21.88 32.97 -1.53
C ALA A 174 21.16 32.18 -2.63
N ASP A 175 19.87 31.91 -2.44
CA ASP A 175 18.99 31.19 -3.37
C ASP A 175 18.14 32.12 -4.26
N GLY A 176 18.54 33.39 -4.35
CA GLY A 176 17.87 34.42 -5.16
C GLY A 176 16.79 35.18 -4.39
N ASP A 177 15.83 35.75 -5.12
CA ASP A 177 14.72 36.52 -4.54
C ASP A 177 13.92 35.67 -3.54
N ALA A 178 13.72 36.22 -2.34
CA ALA A 178 13.01 35.52 -1.28
C ALA A 178 11.52 35.35 -1.62
N PRO A 179 10.88 34.25 -1.20
CA PRO A 179 9.44 34.13 -1.22
C PRO A 179 8.78 35.22 -0.37
N SER A 180 7.49 35.48 -0.59
CA SER A 180 6.70 36.38 0.26
C SER A 180 5.76 35.60 1.18
N GLY A 181 5.45 36.17 2.35
CA GLY A 181 4.48 35.61 3.29
C GLY A 181 5.11 34.71 4.36
N ASN A 182 4.40 33.67 4.76
CA ASN A 182 4.72 32.75 5.83
C ASN A 182 5.14 31.36 5.30
N THR A 183 5.53 30.46 6.21
CA THR A 183 5.87 29.06 5.90
C THR A 183 4.88 28.13 6.58
N HIS A 184 3.77 27.86 5.89
CA HIS A 184 2.69 26.99 6.35
C HIS A 184 2.73 25.61 5.67
N THR A 185 3.90 25.00 5.57
CA THR A 185 4.09 23.74 4.83
C THR A 185 4.57 22.65 5.76
N THR A 186 4.08 21.44 5.53
CA THR A 186 4.46 20.26 6.30
C THR A 186 5.59 19.56 5.56
N PRO A 187 6.73 19.24 6.22
CA PRO A 187 7.79 18.46 5.58
C PRO A 187 7.32 17.04 5.26
N SER A 188 7.79 16.51 4.13
CA SER A 188 7.63 15.10 3.73
C SER A 188 9.00 14.45 3.65
N ILE A 189 9.15 13.23 4.18
CA ILE A 189 10.43 12.53 4.30
C ILE A 189 10.41 11.25 3.45
N GLU A 190 11.43 11.09 2.62
CA GLU A 190 11.68 9.89 1.82
C GLU A 190 12.25 8.73 2.68
N ILE A 191 12.17 7.50 2.17
CA ILE A 191 12.82 6.33 2.80
C ILE A 191 14.34 6.51 2.97
N ASP A 192 15.01 7.25 2.08
CA ASP A 192 16.44 7.57 2.17
C ASP A 192 16.75 8.72 3.15
N GLY A 193 15.71 9.29 3.78
CA GLY A 193 15.80 10.41 4.71
C GLY A 193 15.84 11.79 4.05
N THR A 194 15.77 11.91 2.71
CA THR A 194 15.64 13.19 2.03
C THR A 194 14.35 13.89 2.46
N ILE A 195 14.45 15.18 2.79
CA ILE A 195 13.32 16.00 3.24
C ILE A 195 12.87 16.94 2.13
N TYR A 196 11.58 16.91 1.80
CA TYR A 196 10.95 17.82 0.86
C TYR A 196 10.09 18.85 1.60
N VAL A 197 10.27 20.13 1.29
CA VAL A 197 9.54 21.21 1.97
C VAL A 197 9.41 22.43 1.05
N GLY A 198 8.24 23.07 1.09
CA GLY A 198 7.96 24.28 0.31
C GLY A 198 7.86 25.56 1.15
N THR A 199 7.94 26.74 0.54
CA THR A 199 7.74 28.03 1.22
C THR A 199 7.26 29.13 0.26
N GLY A 200 6.55 30.13 0.80
CA GLY A 200 5.96 31.26 0.07
C GLY A 200 4.43 31.16 -0.03
N ASP A 201 3.73 31.40 1.07
CA ASP A 201 2.28 31.17 1.19
C ASP A 201 1.39 32.31 0.69
N THR A 202 1.97 33.42 0.25
CA THR A 202 1.27 34.53 -0.40
C THR A 202 1.58 34.54 -1.89
N SER A 203 0.64 35.03 -2.69
CA SER A 203 0.86 35.19 -4.13
C SER A 203 1.97 36.22 -4.37
N GLY A 204 3.14 35.72 -4.76
CA GLY A 204 4.36 36.50 -4.97
C GLY A 204 5.06 36.15 -6.28
N LYS A 205 6.24 36.72 -6.49
CA LYS A 205 7.08 36.41 -7.66
C LYS A 205 7.76 35.05 -7.58
N VAL A 206 7.98 34.53 -6.37
CA VAL A 206 8.78 33.33 -6.13
C VAL A 206 8.09 32.41 -5.14
N GLY A 207 7.94 31.14 -5.52
CA GLY A 207 7.74 30.02 -4.61
C GLY A 207 8.97 29.11 -4.65
N ARG A 208 9.30 28.49 -3.52
CA ARG A 208 10.44 27.57 -3.42
C ARG A 208 10.02 26.22 -2.88
N VAL A 209 10.56 25.15 -3.44
CA VAL A 209 10.53 23.81 -2.86
C VAL A 209 11.92 23.22 -2.84
N TYR A 210 12.35 22.82 -1.66
CA TYR A 210 13.68 22.26 -1.43
C TYR A 210 13.59 20.75 -1.31
N ALA A 211 14.65 20.08 -1.76
CA ALA A 211 15.09 18.82 -1.19
C ALA A 211 16.33 19.07 -0.33
N ILE A 212 16.32 18.51 0.86
CA ILE A 212 17.34 18.69 1.88
C ILE A 212 17.81 17.29 2.30
N ASN A 213 19.12 17.09 2.38
CA ASN A 213 19.70 15.82 2.81
C ASN A 213 19.47 15.61 4.32
N PRO A 214 19.55 14.37 4.83
CA PRO A 214 19.39 14.08 6.26
C PRO A 214 20.33 14.88 7.20
N ASP A 215 21.48 15.31 6.68
CA ASP A 215 22.50 16.09 7.39
C ASP A 215 22.22 17.61 7.42
N GLY A 216 21.13 18.05 6.80
CA GLY A 216 20.74 19.46 6.72
C GLY A 216 21.34 20.22 5.55
N SER A 217 22.14 19.57 4.68
CA SER A 217 22.66 20.21 3.47
C SER A 217 21.60 20.27 2.36
N LYS A 218 21.61 21.34 1.56
CA LYS A 218 20.73 21.45 0.38
C LYS A 218 21.08 20.37 -0.65
N LYS A 219 20.10 19.54 -1.03
CA LYS A 219 20.23 18.57 -2.13
C LYS A 219 19.96 19.24 -3.47
N TRP A 220 18.80 19.89 -3.59
CA TRP A 220 18.44 20.73 -4.72
C TRP A 220 17.32 21.71 -4.32
N LEU A 221 17.11 22.72 -5.16
CA LEU A 221 16.05 23.70 -5.02
C LEU A 221 15.30 23.82 -6.33
N VAL A 222 13.98 23.72 -6.26
CA VAL A 222 13.07 24.20 -7.30
C VAL A 222 12.61 25.59 -6.92
N ALA A 223 13.14 26.58 -7.63
CA ALA A 223 12.70 27.96 -7.59
C ALA A 223 12.34 28.39 -9.02
N GLY A 224 11.16 28.99 -9.19
CA GLY A 224 10.70 29.46 -10.48
C GLY A 224 10.18 30.87 -10.41
N ASP A 225 10.62 31.71 -11.32
CA ASP A 225 10.09 33.06 -11.49
C ASP A 225 8.68 32.99 -12.11
N ALA A 226 7.74 33.56 -11.39
CA ALA A 226 6.39 33.92 -11.81
C ALA A 226 6.32 34.45 -13.24
N GLU A 227 7.24 35.31 -13.65
CA GLU A 227 7.21 36.08 -14.91
C GLU A 227 7.75 35.29 -16.11
N ASN A 228 8.64 34.33 -15.87
CA ASN A 228 9.25 33.47 -16.90
C ASN A 228 8.47 32.17 -17.14
N GLY A 229 7.35 32.00 -16.43
CA GLY A 229 6.37 30.93 -16.66
C GLY A 229 6.85 29.52 -16.35
N PHE A 230 7.75 29.38 -15.36
CA PHE A 230 8.12 28.08 -14.78
C PHE A 230 6.90 27.33 -14.21
N TRP A 231 5.98 28.04 -13.57
CA TRP A 231 4.78 27.43 -12.98
C TRP A 231 3.65 27.24 -14.01
N ASN A 232 3.76 27.86 -15.20
CA ASN A 232 2.63 28.02 -16.10
C ASN A 232 3.02 28.18 -17.59
N LYS A 233 3.79 27.22 -18.15
CA LYS A 233 4.13 27.10 -19.59
C LYS A 233 4.56 28.41 -20.29
N GLY A 234 5.43 29.20 -19.66
CA GLY A 234 5.92 30.46 -20.22
C GLY A 234 4.96 31.65 -20.07
N LYS A 235 3.85 31.51 -19.33
CA LYS A 235 2.96 32.62 -18.95
C LYS A 235 3.22 33.08 -17.51
N ALA A 236 3.02 34.38 -17.28
CA ALA A 236 3.06 34.94 -15.95
C ALA A 236 2.07 34.23 -15.00
N SER A 237 2.48 33.96 -13.76
CA SER A 237 1.66 33.34 -12.71
C SER A 237 2.06 33.88 -11.34
N THR A 238 1.24 33.71 -10.31
CA THR A 238 1.58 34.12 -8.94
C THR A 238 1.58 32.90 -8.01
N PRO A 239 2.66 32.08 -8.03
CA PRO A 239 2.71 30.85 -7.26
C PRO A 239 2.51 31.14 -5.78
N ARG A 240 1.71 30.28 -5.13
CA ARG A 240 1.43 30.34 -3.69
C ARG A 240 1.58 28.96 -3.08
N ILE A 241 2.63 28.70 -2.33
CA ILE A 241 2.89 27.41 -1.70
C ILE A 241 2.33 27.46 -0.28
N ASN A 242 1.08 27.03 -0.13
CA ASN A 242 0.34 27.10 1.13
C ASN A 242 -0.24 25.74 1.50
N TYR A 243 -0.09 25.33 2.76
CA TYR A 243 -0.55 24.04 3.30
C TYR A 243 -0.05 22.82 2.52
N LEU A 244 1.08 22.98 1.83
CA LEU A 244 1.67 21.93 1.02
C LEU A 244 2.17 20.82 1.92
N THR A 245 1.80 19.60 1.55
CA THR A 245 2.47 18.35 1.90
C THR A 245 2.80 17.69 0.57
N CYS A 246 4.08 17.39 0.32
CA CYS A 246 4.48 16.78 -0.94
C CYS A 246 4.02 15.33 -0.97
N ALA A 247 3.54 14.86 -2.13
CA ALA A 247 3.37 13.42 -2.34
C ALA A 247 4.68 12.86 -2.90
N ILE A 248 5.13 11.76 -2.34
CA ILE A 248 6.36 11.09 -2.73
C ILE A 248 5.98 9.89 -3.59
N GLY A 249 6.24 9.97 -4.91
CA GLY A 249 6.11 8.83 -5.84
C GLY A 249 7.36 7.95 -5.81
N GLU A 250 7.66 7.21 -6.87
CA GLU A 250 8.86 6.37 -6.93
C GLU A 250 10.08 7.21 -7.34
N ASN A 251 10.00 7.81 -8.53
CA ASN A 251 11.08 8.61 -9.12
C ASN A 251 10.90 10.12 -8.91
N HIS A 252 9.67 10.54 -8.57
CA HIS A 252 9.29 11.95 -8.54
C HIS A 252 8.69 12.34 -7.20
N VAL A 253 8.92 13.59 -6.81
CA VAL A 253 8.15 14.28 -5.78
C VAL A 253 7.14 15.19 -6.45
N TYR A 254 5.91 15.16 -5.94
CA TYR A 254 4.79 15.93 -6.45
C TYR A 254 4.47 17.06 -5.50
N MET A 255 4.39 18.26 -6.05
CA MET A 255 4.13 19.47 -5.28
C MET A 255 3.10 20.35 -5.96
N GLY A 256 2.30 21.01 -5.14
CA GLY A 256 1.22 21.88 -5.59
C GLY A 256 1.49 23.34 -5.27
N ASN A 257 0.94 24.24 -6.08
CA ASN A 257 0.84 25.64 -5.73
C ASN A 257 -0.56 26.21 -6.03
N GLY A 258 -0.96 27.15 -5.18
CA GLY A 258 -2.06 28.09 -5.36
C GLY A 258 -1.71 29.24 -6.32
N GLY A 259 -2.69 30.11 -6.59
CA GLY A 259 -2.50 31.37 -7.33
C GLY A 259 -3.57 31.63 -8.38
N SER A 260 -3.40 32.70 -9.17
CA SER A 260 -4.28 33.01 -10.31
C SER A 260 -4.26 31.91 -11.39
N THR A 261 -3.16 31.15 -11.44
CA THR A 261 -2.93 29.98 -12.29
C THR A 261 -2.14 28.96 -11.48
N GLY A 262 -2.83 28.20 -10.64
CA GLY A 262 -2.20 27.15 -9.84
C GLY A 262 -1.83 25.93 -10.69
N SER A 263 -0.93 25.11 -10.13
CA SER A 263 -0.36 23.95 -10.81
C SER A 263 -0.02 22.83 -9.83
N VAL A 264 0.13 21.62 -10.39
CA VAL A 264 0.83 20.51 -9.75
C VAL A 264 2.06 20.22 -10.60
N LEU A 265 3.23 20.13 -9.97
CA LEU A 265 4.50 19.80 -10.61
C LEU A 265 4.93 18.38 -10.25
N ALA A 266 5.52 17.70 -11.21
CA ALA A 266 6.33 16.50 -11.01
C ALA A 266 7.81 16.87 -11.10
N VAL A 267 8.57 16.54 -10.06
CA VAL A 267 10.00 16.86 -9.98
C VAL A 267 10.80 15.61 -9.70
N ASP A 268 11.82 15.39 -10.51
CA ASP A 268 12.75 14.28 -10.37
C ASP A 268 13.52 14.39 -9.04
N LYS A 269 13.45 13.36 -8.21
CA LYS A 269 13.99 13.37 -6.85
C LYS A 269 15.51 13.47 -6.80
N VAL A 270 16.20 13.06 -7.86
CA VAL A 270 17.66 13.03 -7.93
C VAL A 270 18.21 14.38 -8.39
N THR A 271 17.65 14.91 -9.47
CA THR A 271 18.16 16.10 -10.16
C THR A 271 17.49 17.40 -9.72
N GLY A 272 16.29 17.33 -9.14
CA GLY A 272 15.47 18.51 -8.84
C GLY A 272 14.89 19.17 -10.08
N TYR A 273 14.95 18.52 -11.25
CA TYR A 273 14.35 19.05 -12.46
C TYR A 273 12.85 18.76 -12.51
N ARG A 274 12.08 19.79 -12.89
CA ARG A 274 10.67 19.62 -13.24
C ARG A 274 10.56 18.84 -14.55
N VAL A 275 10.01 17.64 -14.46
CA VAL A 275 9.79 16.74 -15.60
C VAL A 275 8.37 16.80 -16.14
N GLY A 276 7.41 17.23 -15.31
CA GLY A 276 6.00 17.25 -15.65
C GLY A 276 5.22 18.31 -14.90
N TYR A 277 4.06 18.72 -15.41
CA TYR A 277 3.17 19.64 -14.74
C TYR A 277 1.74 19.58 -15.30
N VAL A 278 0.77 20.02 -14.50
CA VAL A 278 -0.63 20.28 -14.86
C VAL A 278 -0.99 21.68 -14.39
N ALA A 279 -1.63 22.50 -15.24
CA ALA A 279 -1.94 23.91 -14.94
C ALA A 279 -3.30 24.37 -15.52
N ASN A 280 -3.87 25.45 -15.01
CA ASN A 280 -5.18 25.93 -15.49
C ASN A 280 -5.10 26.77 -16.80
N ALA A 281 -3.94 27.35 -17.16
CA ALA A 281 -3.88 28.42 -18.17
C ALA A 281 -3.77 27.96 -19.64
N ASP A 282 -3.68 26.66 -19.90
CA ASP A 282 -3.45 26.08 -21.22
C ASP A 282 -4.49 25.02 -21.62
N ASN A 283 -5.66 25.01 -20.95
CA ASN A 283 -6.70 24.00 -21.11
C ASN A 283 -6.24 22.56 -20.80
N SER A 284 -5.14 22.36 -20.04
CA SER A 284 -4.77 21.02 -19.51
C SER A 284 -5.65 20.54 -18.34
N GLY A 285 -6.67 21.32 -17.98
CA GLY A 285 -7.65 20.98 -16.95
C GLY A 285 -7.15 21.14 -15.51
N GLY A 286 -5.98 21.78 -15.30
CA GLY A 286 -5.36 21.91 -13.99
C GLY A 286 -6.17 22.75 -12.98
N PRO A 287 -5.71 22.82 -11.72
CA PRO A 287 -6.52 23.37 -10.63
C PRO A 287 -6.79 24.85 -10.86
N SER A 288 -7.99 25.16 -11.35
CA SER A 288 -8.50 26.52 -11.28
C SER A 288 -8.53 26.94 -9.81
N GLY A 289 -7.86 28.04 -9.45
CA GLY A 289 -7.65 28.46 -8.05
C GLY A 289 -6.48 27.77 -7.31
N GLY A 290 -5.85 26.76 -7.91
CA GLY A 290 -4.65 26.07 -7.44
C GLY A 290 -4.83 25.08 -6.29
N VAL A 291 -3.73 24.49 -5.82
CA VAL A 291 -3.75 23.46 -4.77
C VAL A 291 -3.92 24.09 -3.40
N SER A 292 -4.92 23.64 -2.62
CA SER A 292 -5.25 24.20 -1.29
C SER A 292 -5.02 23.26 -0.10
N ALA A 293 -4.78 21.97 -0.36
CA ALA A 293 -4.43 20.95 0.62
C ALA A 293 -3.33 20.03 0.08
N GLY A 294 -2.75 19.20 0.94
CA GLY A 294 -1.73 18.23 0.55
C GLY A 294 -2.17 17.32 -0.61
N ILE A 295 -1.22 16.96 -1.46
CA ILE A 295 -1.45 16.03 -2.57
C ILE A 295 -1.40 14.60 -2.00
N VAL A 296 -2.29 13.74 -2.49
CA VAL A 296 -2.26 12.31 -2.16
C VAL A 296 -2.16 11.47 -3.42
N LEU A 297 -1.64 10.26 -3.27
CA LEU A 297 -1.46 9.31 -4.37
C LEU A 297 -2.25 8.04 -4.06
N ALA A 298 -3.35 7.85 -4.80
CA ALA A 298 -4.30 6.74 -4.67
C ALA A 298 -4.27 5.90 -5.96
N ASN A 299 -3.85 4.63 -5.90
CA ASN A 299 -3.71 3.76 -7.08
C ASN A 299 -3.02 4.47 -8.28
N ASN A 300 -1.87 5.10 -8.05
CA ASN A 300 -1.12 5.90 -9.05
C ASN A 300 -1.86 7.13 -9.61
N THR A 301 -2.99 7.50 -9.03
CA THR A 301 -3.69 8.75 -9.31
C THR A 301 -3.28 9.78 -8.28
N LEU A 302 -2.66 10.86 -8.73
CA LEU A 302 -2.44 12.05 -7.93
C LEU A 302 -3.77 12.76 -7.77
N VAL A 303 -4.11 13.07 -6.52
CA VAL A 303 -5.37 13.69 -6.15
C VAL A 303 -5.09 14.89 -5.28
N TRP A 304 -5.77 16.00 -5.58
CA TRP A 304 -5.63 17.24 -4.84
C TRP A 304 -6.92 18.05 -4.81
N GLY A 305 -7.12 18.79 -3.72
CA GLY A 305 -8.17 19.79 -3.60
C GLY A 305 -7.80 21.07 -4.35
N GLY A 306 -8.70 21.53 -5.23
CA GLY A 306 -8.59 22.82 -5.89
C GLY A 306 -9.26 23.95 -5.10
N GLY A 307 -8.70 25.16 -5.18
CA GLY A 307 -9.28 26.35 -4.57
C GLY A 307 -10.65 26.71 -5.14
N LYS A 308 -11.72 26.43 -4.38
CA LYS A 308 -13.14 26.69 -4.73
C LYS A 308 -13.67 25.93 -5.96
N ASN A 309 -13.03 24.82 -6.33
CA ASN A 309 -13.35 24.11 -7.57
C ASN A 309 -13.41 22.58 -7.40
N GLY A 310 -13.47 22.03 -6.18
CA GLY A 310 -13.59 20.58 -6.01
C GLY A 310 -12.27 19.83 -6.09
N LEU A 311 -12.34 18.55 -6.43
CA LEU A 311 -11.21 17.62 -6.39
C LEU A 311 -10.76 17.30 -7.81
N PHE A 312 -9.44 17.20 -8.01
CA PHE A 312 -8.86 16.88 -9.30
C PHE A 312 -8.04 15.60 -9.18
N GLY A 313 -8.04 14.80 -10.24
CA GLY A 313 -7.23 13.61 -10.37
C GLY A 313 -6.42 13.61 -11.66
N ALA A 314 -5.13 13.34 -11.57
CA ALA A 314 -4.28 13.07 -12.72
C ALA A 314 -3.48 11.79 -12.51
N SER A 315 -3.25 11.03 -13.57
CA SER A 315 -2.33 9.91 -13.51
C SER A 315 -0.93 10.45 -13.23
N ALA A 316 -0.23 9.84 -12.27
CA ALA A 316 1.15 10.18 -11.95
C ALA A 316 2.05 10.05 -13.19
N SER A 317 1.94 8.93 -13.93
CA SER A 317 2.72 8.70 -15.15
C SER A 317 2.35 9.66 -16.28
N ALA A 318 1.07 9.99 -16.42
CA ALA A 318 0.62 10.98 -17.38
C ALA A 318 1.18 12.37 -17.03
N LEU A 319 1.13 12.77 -15.76
CA LEU A 319 1.71 14.04 -15.29
C LEU A 319 3.21 14.09 -15.56
N ASN A 320 3.95 13.01 -15.27
CA ASN A 320 5.39 12.91 -15.54
C ASN A 320 5.70 13.11 -17.04
N ALA A 321 4.79 12.71 -17.93
CA ALA A 321 4.89 12.92 -19.38
C ALA A 321 4.31 14.28 -19.86
N GLY A 322 3.86 15.15 -18.96
CA GLY A 322 3.24 16.44 -19.30
C GLY A 322 1.79 16.36 -19.76
N GLY A 323 1.08 15.29 -19.35
CA GLY A 323 -0.34 15.06 -19.62
C GLY A 323 -1.29 15.91 -18.79
N ASN A 324 -2.59 15.74 -19.04
CA ASN A 324 -3.67 16.55 -18.44
C ASN A 324 -4.34 15.86 -17.25
N VAL A 325 -5.20 16.60 -16.54
CA VAL A 325 -6.13 16.04 -15.56
C VAL A 325 -6.97 14.93 -16.21
N MET A 326 -7.08 13.78 -15.53
CA MET A 326 -7.90 12.64 -15.96
C MET A 326 -9.37 12.86 -15.64
N TRP A 327 -9.65 13.34 -14.42
CA TRP A 327 -11.00 13.61 -13.95
C TRP A 327 -11.01 14.80 -13.00
N ALA A 328 -12.17 15.44 -12.94
CA ALA A 328 -12.44 16.63 -12.16
C ALA A 328 -13.82 16.46 -11.51
N TRP A 329 -13.87 16.48 -10.18
CA TRP A 329 -15.09 16.34 -9.41
C TRP A 329 -15.58 17.71 -8.93
N GLN A 330 -16.81 18.05 -9.31
CA GLN A 330 -17.50 19.31 -8.92
C GLN A 330 -16.78 20.62 -9.33
N VAL A 331 -15.95 20.57 -10.37
CA VAL A 331 -15.29 21.75 -10.98
C VAL A 331 -16.25 22.56 -11.84
N PHE A 332 -17.10 21.88 -12.63
CA PHE A 332 -17.97 22.49 -13.64
C PHE A 332 -19.45 22.51 -13.25
N SER A 333 -19.79 22.13 -12.02
CA SER A 333 -21.17 22.17 -11.55
C SER A 333 -21.66 23.60 -11.39
N SER A 334 -22.91 23.83 -11.79
CA SER A 334 -23.61 25.10 -11.58
C SER A 334 -24.43 25.04 -10.29
N GLY A 335 -24.62 26.20 -9.63
CA GLY A 335 -25.41 26.29 -8.39
C GLY A 335 -24.66 25.81 -7.14
N ASP A 336 -25.36 25.07 -6.29
CA ASP A 336 -24.95 24.75 -4.91
C ASP A 336 -24.10 23.47 -4.77
N ASP A 337 -23.85 22.76 -5.86
CA ASP A 337 -23.15 21.46 -5.87
C ASP A 337 -21.61 21.59 -5.96
N LYS A 338 -21.10 22.81 -6.16
CA LYS A 338 -19.64 23.11 -6.11
C LYS A 338 -19.20 23.56 -4.72
N PRO A 339 -17.94 23.29 -4.32
CA PRO A 339 -17.42 23.84 -3.07
C PRO A 339 -17.45 25.38 -3.07
N SER A 340 -18.00 25.96 -2.01
CA SER A 340 -18.08 27.42 -1.82
C SER A 340 -16.77 28.02 -1.30
N GLU A 341 -15.89 27.18 -0.72
CA GLU A 341 -14.64 27.56 -0.08
C GLU A 341 -13.46 26.70 -0.57
N ASN A 342 -12.25 27.05 -0.13
CA ASN A 342 -11.07 26.23 -0.43
C ASN A 342 -11.13 24.93 0.37
N MET A 343 -10.86 23.81 -0.30
CA MET A 343 -10.70 22.52 0.35
C MET A 343 -9.31 22.46 0.99
N ASN A 344 -9.18 22.96 2.22
CA ASN A 344 -7.89 23.03 2.94
C ASN A 344 -7.60 21.77 3.78
N GLY A 345 -8.60 20.89 3.96
CA GLY A 345 -8.45 19.63 4.66
C GLY A 345 -7.65 18.61 3.84
N SER A 346 -6.72 17.91 4.49
CA SER A 346 -5.96 16.84 3.85
C SER A 346 -6.86 15.62 3.59
N PRO A 347 -6.90 15.08 2.35
CA PRO A 347 -7.63 13.86 2.07
C PRO A 347 -6.92 12.62 2.65
N ALA A 348 -7.67 11.54 2.84
CA ALA A 348 -7.17 10.22 3.20
C ALA A 348 -7.52 9.20 2.12
N VAL A 349 -6.76 8.12 2.02
CA VAL A 349 -6.99 7.05 1.04
C VAL A 349 -7.01 5.70 1.74
N ASP A 350 -8.02 4.87 1.49
CA ASP A 350 -8.06 3.49 2.00
C ASP A 350 -7.17 2.54 1.16
N GLU A 351 -7.15 1.25 1.51
CA GLU A 351 -6.42 0.22 0.77
C GLU A 351 -6.99 -0.07 -0.63
N ALA A 352 -8.27 0.25 -0.88
CA ALA A 352 -8.90 0.10 -2.18
C ALA A 352 -8.61 1.29 -3.12
N GLY A 353 -8.02 2.37 -2.61
CA GLY A 353 -7.78 3.61 -3.33
C GLY A 353 -9.00 4.54 -3.35
N THR A 354 -9.97 4.33 -2.47
CA THR A 354 -11.04 5.30 -2.21
C THR A 354 -10.44 6.53 -1.52
N ILE A 355 -10.70 7.70 -2.08
CA ILE A 355 -10.31 8.98 -1.49
C ILE A 355 -11.46 9.52 -0.63
N TYR A 356 -11.15 9.84 0.62
CA TYR A 356 -12.03 10.50 1.56
C TYR A 356 -11.57 11.92 1.81
N GLY A 357 -12.51 12.86 1.86
CA GLY A 357 -12.20 14.26 2.09
C GLY A 357 -13.39 15.04 2.58
N THR A 358 -13.18 16.35 2.75
CA THR A 358 -14.21 17.27 3.22
C THR A 358 -14.27 18.51 2.33
N ALA A 359 -15.48 19.06 2.17
CA ALA A 359 -15.72 20.30 1.45
C ALA A 359 -16.97 21.00 1.96
N THR A 360 -16.99 22.33 1.88
CA THR A 360 -18.16 23.15 2.21
C THR A 360 -18.91 23.50 0.94
N PHE A 361 -20.21 23.26 0.90
CA PHE A 361 -21.09 23.55 -0.24
C PHE A 361 -22.12 24.62 0.12
N ALA A 362 -22.49 25.48 -0.83
CA ALA A 362 -23.43 26.58 -0.56
C ALA A 362 -24.81 26.11 -0.09
N GLY A 363 -25.32 24.99 -0.64
CA GLY A 363 -26.65 24.45 -0.31
C GLY A 363 -26.65 23.30 0.71
N MET A 364 -25.48 22.72 1.04
CA MET A 364 -25.39 21.57 1.98
C MET A 364 -24.54 21.86 3.22
N GLY A 365 -23.79 22.96 3.25
CA GLY A 365 -22.82 23.24 4.32
C GLY A 365 -21.60 22.32 4.29
N SER A 366 -20.94 22.18 5.44
CA SER A 366 -19.81 21.28 5.64
C SER A 366 -20.22 19.83 5.35
N SER A 367 -19.51 19.15 4.46
CA SER A 367 -19.79 17.77 4.08
C SER A 367 -18.50 16.93 4.03
N ALA A 368 -18.62 15.66 4.39
CA ALA A 368 -17.63 14.63 4.06
C ALA A 368 -18.02 13.94 2.74
N PHE A 369 -17.06 13.40 2.02
CA PHE A 369 -17.30 12.67 0.78
C PHE A 369 -16.34 11.49 0.61
N ALA A 370 -16.71 10.55 -0.26
CA ALA A 370 -15.83 9.52 -0.79
C ALA A 370 -15.88 9.48 -2.32
N ILE A 371 -14.71 9.43 -2.95
CA ILE A 371 -14.53 9.35 -4.41
C ILE A 371 -13.67 8.12 -4.72
N GLY A 372 -13.96 7.39 -5.80
CA GLY A 372 -13.04 6.40 -6.34
C GLY A 372 -11.78 7.04 -6.96
N SER A 373 -10.69 6.29 -7.12
CA SER A 373 -9.50 6.79 -7.83
C SER A 373 -9.77 7.14 -9.31
N ASP A 374 -10.91 6.71 -9.85
CA ASP A 374 -11.45 7.05 -11.17
C ASP A 374 -12.25 8.37 -11.21
N GLY A 375 -12.42 9.05 -10.07
CA GLY A 375 -13.15 10.30 -9.95
C GLY A 375 -14.65 10.13 -9.75
N VAL A 376 -15.16 8.90 -9.60
CA VAL A 376 -16.59 8.65 -9.39
C VAL A 376 -16.94 8.86 -7.91
N GLU A 377 -17.89 9.75 -7.65
CA GLU A 377 -18.43 9.94 -6.31
C GLU A 377 -19.14 8.67 -5.83
N LYS A 378 -18.70 8.14 -4.69
CA LYS A 378 -19.34 7.01 -4.02
C LYS A 378 -20.46 7.49 -3.11
N TRP A 379 -20.16 8.51 -2.30
CA TRP A 379 -21.12 9.14 -1.40
C TRP A 379 -20.66 10.53 -0.99
N ARG A 380 -21.62 11.32 -0.52
CA ARG A 380 -21.40 12.61 0.14
C ARG A 380 -22.41 12.77 1.26
N THR A 381 -21.92 13.17 2.42
CA THR A 381 -22.70 13.26 3.65
C THR A 381 -22.57 14.65 4.25
N PRO A 382 -23.67 15.44 4.29
CA PRO A 382 -23.72 16.68 5.06
C PRO A 382 -23.49 16.39 6.53
N LEU A 383 -22.61 17.16 7.17
CA LEU A 383 -22.29 16.98 8.60
C LEU A 383 -23.34 17.63 9.51
N GLY A 384 -24.26 18.44 8.97
CA GLY A 384 -25.33 19.12 9.71
C GLY A 384 -24.88 20.45 10.30
N ASN A 385 -25.54 20.89 11.38
CA ASN A 385 -25.20 22.11 12.14
C ASN A 385 -24.03 21.82 13.10
N VAL A 386 -22.95 21.31 12.55
CA VAL A 386 -21.67 21.11 13.22
C VAL A 386 -20.67 21.94 12.43
N GLY A 387 -19.68 22.51 13.11
CA GLY A 387 -19.05 23.72 12.61
C GLY A 387 -18.26 23.61 11.28
N THR A 388 -17.54 24.68 10.94
CA THR A 388 -16.84 24.80 9.65
C THR A 388 -15.66 23.84 9.52
N LEU A 389 -15.41 23.40 8.29
CA LEU A 389 -14.15 22.74 7.92
C LEU A 389 -13.02 23.78 7.91
N ASP A 390 -11.84 23.43 8.44
CA ASP A 390 -10.66 24.30 8.44
C ASP A 390 -9.49 23.58 7.74
N GLN A 391 -8.26 23.64 8.27
CA GLN A 391 -7.11 22.90 7.72
C GLN A 391 -7.05 21.43 8.17
N GLY A 392 -8.01 21.01 8.99
CA GLY A 392 -8.14 19.66 9.50
C GLY A 392 -8.62 18.72 8.39
N GLY A 393 -8.02 17.54 8.31
CA GLY A 393 -8.27 16.56 7.27
C GLY A 393 -9.18 15.43 7.71
N VAL A 394 -9.02 14.31 7.01
CA VAL A 394 -9.65 13.03 7.30
C VAL A 394 -8.57 12.03 7.68
N VAL A 395 -8.86 11.15 8.63
CA VAL A 395 -8.06 9.94 8.91
C VAL A 395 -8.97 8.71 8.98
N ILE A 396 -8.38 7.52 8.85
CA ILE A 396 -9.11 6.25 8.79
C ILE A 396 -8.81 5.43 10.03
N GLY A 397 -9.86 5.04 10.77
CA GLY A 397 -9.80 4.17 11.95
C GLY A 397 -9.46 2.72 11.64
N LEU A 398 -9.19 1.93 12.70
CA LEU A 398 -8.86 0.50 12.59
C LEU A 398 -9.99 -0.33 11.97
N ASP A 399 -11.24 0.08 12.18
CA ASP A 399 -12.44 -0.54 11.64
C ASP A 399 -12.85 0.03 10.26
N GLY A 400 -12.03 0.93 9.69
CA GLY A 400 -12.31 1.65 8.45
C GLY A 400 -13.18 2.89 8.62
N SER A 401 -13.57 3.25 9.85
CA SER A 401 -14.35 4.48 10.10
C SER A 401 -13.59 5.73 9.66
N ILE A 402 -14.31 6.70 9.15
CA ILE A 402 -13.81 7.94 8.58
C ILE A 402 -13.92 9.04 9.64
N ILE A 403 -12.78 9.48 10.15
CA ILE A 403 -12.69 10.43 11.25
C ILE A 403 -12.42 11.82 10.71
N VAL A 404 -13.31 12.75 11.02
CA VAL A 404 -13.30 14.13 10.51
C VAL A 404 -13.13 15.11 11.67
N THR A 405 -12.16 16.02 11.54
CA THR A 405 -11.98 17.13 12.48
C THR A 405 -12.80 18.34 12.07
N VAL A 406 -13.54 18.93 13.00
CA VAL A 406 -14.40 20.11 12.74
C VAL A 406 -14.10 21.26 13.70
N LYS A 407 -14.05 22.48 13.16
CA LYS A 407 -13.95 23.73 13.92
C LYS A 407 -15.34 24.27 14.19
N ARG A 408 -15.56 25.05 15.26
CA ARG A 408 -16.86 25.72 15.48
C ARG A 408 -17.16 26.75 14.38
N ALA A 409 -18.37 26.71 13.83
CA ALA A 409 -18.87 27.78 12.99
C ALA A 409 -19.35 28.95 13.86
N PRO A 410 -19.39 30.19 13.34
CA PRO A 410 -19.99 31.32 14.06
C PRO A 410 -21.43 31.02 14.50
N GLY A 411 -21.68 31.00 15.80
CA GLY A 411 -23.00 30.70 16.39
C GLY A 411 -23.23 29.23 16.75
N GLU A 412 -22.35 28.32 16.35
CA GLU A 412 -22.44 26.91 16.73
C GLU A 412 -21.78 26.63 18.09
N ALA A 413 -22.36 25.68 18.83
CA ALA A 413 -21.91 25.36 20.18
C ALA A 413 -20.61 24.55 20.20
N THR A 414 -20.36 23.71 19.19
CA THR A 414 -19.31 22.67 19.25
C THR A 414 -18.52 22.46 17.97
N GLY A 415 -17.21 22.26 18.13
CA GLY A 415 -16.29 21.68 17.15
C GLY A 415 -16.05 20.21 17.53
N GLY A 416 -14.85 19.68 17.26
CA GLY A 416 -14.43 18.36 17.74
C GLY A 416 -14.24 17.32 16.64
N ILE A 417 -14.72 16.09 16.88
CA ILE A 417 -14.50 14.92 16.03
C ILE A 417 -15.82 14.29 15.61
N ILE A 418 -15.99 14.03 14.32
CA ILE A 418 -17.12 13.28 13.78
C ILE A 418 -16.61 11.98 13.17
N SER A 419 -17.26 10.86 13.50
CA SER A 419 -17.01 9.58 12.83
C SER A 419 -18.11 9.25 11.85
N LEU A 420 -17.72 8.74 10.69
CA LEU A 420 -18.62 8.17 9.70
C LEU A 420 -18.22 6.72 9.42
N SER A 421 -19.19 5.88 9.10
CA SER A 421 -18.90 4.55 8.55
C SER A 421 -18.19 4.66 7.18
N PRO A 422 -17.54 3.59 6.69
CA PRO A 422 -16.98 3.58 5.33
C PRO A 422 -17.99 3.90 4.22
N GLY A 423 -19.29 3.67 4.49
CA GLY A 423 -20.42 3.99 3.61
C GLY A 423 -20.97 5.41 3.75
N GLY A 424 -20.37 6.25 4.59
CA GLY A 424 -20.71 7.66 4.74
C GLY A 424 -21.83 7.94 5.76
N ALA A 425 -22.27 6.97 6.55
CA ALA A 425 -23.26 7.24 7.61
C ALA A 425 -22.57 7.83 8.84
N ILE A 426 -23.02 8.98 9.36
CA ILE A 426 -22.53 9.51 10.63
C ILE A 426 -22.82 8.50 11.73
N GLN A 427 -21.78 8.10 12.47
CA GLN A 427 -21.89 7.18 13.60
C GLN A 427 -22.05 7.96 14.91
N TRP A 428 -21.19 8.95 15.13
CA TRP A 428 -21.19 9.75 16.37
C TRP A 428 -20.43 11.07 16.18
N HIS A 429 -20.64 12.02 17.10
CA HIS A 429 -19.95 13.30 17.18
C HIS A 429 -19.48 13.57 18.60
N TYR A 430 -18.17 13.63 18.80
CA TYR A 430 -17.57 14.13 20.03
C TYR A 430 -17.45 15.66 19.96
N GLY A 431 -18.47 16.34 20.49
CA GLY A 431 -18.60 17.79 20.44
C GLY A 431 -17.93 18.52 21.62
N ILE A 432 -17.06 19.49 21.33
CA ILE A 432 -16.42 20.34 22.36
C ILE A 432 -16.56 21.83 22.06
N ALA A 433 -16.59 22.67 23.10
CA ALA A 433 -16.66 24.13 22.98
C ALA A 433 -15.30 24.78 22.63
N GLU A 434 -14.51 24.12 21.79
CA GLU A 434 -13.17 24.54 21.35
C GLU A 434 -13.02 24.30 19.84
N ASP A 435 -12.10 25.02 19.21
CA ASP A 435 -11.87 24.95 17.77
C ASP A 435 -10.79 23.91 17.45
N VAL A 436 -11.10 22.92 16.61
CA VAL A 436 -10.13 21.93 16.11
C VAL A 436 -9.78 22.25 14.67
N SER A 437 -8.49 22.49 14.39
CA SER A 437 -8.01 22.90 13.07
C SER A 437 -6.90 22.04 12.49
N GLY A 438 -6.20 21.24 13.31
CA GLY A 438 -5.28 20.23 12.83
C GLY A 438 -6.02 18.95 12.42
N CYS A 439 -5.38 18.10 11.63
CA CYS A 439 -5.85 16.74 11.37
C CYS A 439 -5.64 15.88 12.63
N ALA A 440 -6.54 14.93 12.91
CA ALA A 440 -6.36 13.97 13.99
C ALA A 440 -5.24 12.95 13.67
N ALA A 441 -4.80 12.22 14.69
CA ALA A 441 -4.00 11.01 14.58
C ALA A 441 -4.66 9.86 15.35
N ILE A 442 -4.41 8.61 14.93
CA ILE A 442 -4.94 7.42 15.58
C ILE A 442 -3.79 6.56 16.10
N ASP A 443 -3.82 6.20 17.38
CA ASP A 443 -2.83 5.31 17.99
C ASP A 443 -3.08 3.83 17.67
N GLN A 444 -2.17 2.95 18.07
CA GLN A 444 -2.26 1.52 17.82
C GLN A 444 -3.50 0.84 18.41
N ALA A 445 -4.10 1.44 19.44
CA ALA A 445 -5.32 0.94 20.08
C ALA A 445 -6.60 1.50 19.43
N GLY A 446 -6.47 2.45 18.50
CA GLY A 446 -7.59 3.10 17.83
C GLY A 446 -8.05 4.40 18.50
N ASN A 447 -7.38 4.87 19.56
CA ASN A 447 -7.74 6.12 20.20
C ASN A 447 -7.41 7.31 19.28
N ILE A 448 -8.20 8.38 19.40
CA ILE A 448 -8.13 9.53 18.51
C ILE A 448 -7.49 10.71 19.25
N HIS A 449 -6.41 11.23 18.67
CA HIS A 449 -5.57 12.28 19.21
C HIS A 449 -5.76 13.57 18.42
N PHE A 450 -6.01 14.68 19.10
CA PHE A 450 -6.16 15.99 18.44
C PHE A 450 -5.88 17.15 19.40
N GLY A 451 -5.53 18.30 18.82
CA GLY A 451 -5.30 19.55 19.56
C GLY A 451 -6.31 20.64 19.20
N THR A 452 -6.50 21.59 20.10
CA THR A 452 -7.42 22.72 19.92
C THR A 452 -6.72 24.06 19.85
N GLN A 453 -7.40 25.06 19.27
CA GLN A 453 -6.89 26.43 19.24
C GLN A 453 -6.81 27.10 20.63
N SER A 454 -7.41 26.47 21.65
CA SER A 454 -7.32 26.90 23.05
C SER A 454 -6.13 26.27 23.79
N GLY A 455 -5.27 25.52 23.09
CA GLY A 455 -4.04 24.96 23.66
C GLY A 455 -4.21 23.59 24.31
N ASN A 456 -5.41 23.01 24.25
CA ASN A 456 -5.70 21.71 24.85
C ASN A 456 -5.42 20.57 23.87
N TYR A 457 -4.77 19.53 24.37
CA TYR A 457 -4.58 18.25 23.72
C TYR A 457 -5.55 17.21 24.28
N TYR A 458 -6.14 16.42 23.39
CA TYR A 458 -7.18 15.45 23.70
C TYR A 458 -6.80 14.05 23.22
N ILE A 459 -7.21 13.05 23.99
CA ILE A 459 -7.29 11.65 23.58
C ILE A 459 -8.71 11.16 23.88
N ILE A 460 -9.37 10.56 22.89
CA ILE A 460 -10.71 10.00 23.04
C ILE A 460 -10.78 8.57 22.48
N LYS A 461 -11.72 7.77 22.99
CA LYS A 461 -12.06 6.45 22.46
C LYS A 461 -12.83 6.55 21.13
N PRO A 462 -12.66 5.59 20.21
CA PRO A 462 -13.29 5.61 18.88
C PRO A 462 -14.75 5.10 18.84
N GLU A 463 -15.48 5.10 19.95
CA GLU A 463 -16.87 4.64 20.01
C GLU A 463 -17.82 5.68 20.62
N GLU A 464 -19.11 5.60 20.31
CA GLU A 464 -20.14 6.44 20.95
C GLU A 464 -20.29 6.07 22.43
N SER A 465 -19.98 7.01 23.33
CA SER A 465 -20.08 6.80 24.77
C SER A 465 -20.05 8.14 25.54
N ASP A 466 -20.72 8.19 26.69
CA ASP A 466 -20.59 9.32 27.62
C ASP A 466 -19.19 9.40 28.25
N GLU A 467 -18.40 8.32 28.16
CA GLU A 467 -17.03 8.21 28.69
C GLU A 467 -15.97 8.14 27.58
N GLN A 468 -16.23 8.80 26.44
CA GLN A 468 -15.27 8.87 25.32
C GLN A 468 -13.94 9.54 25.71
N LEU A 469 -13.96 10.51 26.62
CA LEU A 469 -12.76 11.26 26.99
C LEU A 469 -11.79 10.38 27.80
N ILE A 470 -10.60 10.15 27.26
CA ILE A 470 -9.49 9.53 27.99
C ILE A 470 -8.67 10.63 28.67
N LEU A 471 -8.32 11.67 27.91
CA LEU A 471 -7.41 12.72 28.37
C LEU A 471 -7.79 14.07 27.80
N LYS A 472 -7.71 15.11 28.65
CA LYS A 472 -7.58 16.51 28.26
C LYS A 472 -6.40 17.13 29.00
N LYS A 473 -5.47 17.78 28.27
CA LYS A 473 -4.31 18.47 28.85
C LYS A 473 -4.06 19.81 28.20
N ASP A 474 -3.86 20.85 29.01
CA ASP A 474 -3.33 22.13 28.55
C ASP A 474 -1.81 21.99 28.35
N LEU A 475 -1.33 22.09 27.10
CA LEU A 475 0.09 21.92 26.81
C LEU A 475 0.93 23.11 27.30
N ALA A 476 0.37 24.31 27.37
CA ALA A 476 1.09 25.48 27.88
C ALA A 476 1.33 25.35 29.39
N ALA A 477 0.34 24.85 30.13
CA ALA A 477 0.49 24.49 31.54
C ALA A 477 1.60 23.43 31.73
N LEU A 478 1.56 22.33 30.96
CA LEU A 478 2.58 21.28 31.03
C LEU A 478 3.99 21.82 30.76
N ILE A 479 4.16 22.73 29.78
CA ILE A 479 5.45 23.36 29.50
C ILE A 479 5.89 24.22 30.69
N SER A 480 5.01 25.05 31.24
CA SER A 480 5.32 25.96 32.35
C SER A 480 5.71 25.24 33.65
N GLU A 481 5.16 24.04 33.87
CA GLU A 481 5.39 23.20 35.04
C GLU A 481 6.61 22.26 34.87
N SER A 482 7.20 22.22 33.69
CA SER A 482 8.32 21.32 33.37
C SER A 482 9.68 21.82 33.87
N ASP A 483 10.72 21.02 33.64
CA ASP A 483 12.12 21.40 33.83
C ASP A 483 12.73 22.07 32.59
N SER A 484 11.93 22.36 31.56
CA SER A 484 12.41 23.04 30.36
C SER A 484 13.03 24.41 30.68
N PRO A 485 14.16 24.77 30.04
CA PRO A 485 14.71 26.12 30.15
C PRO A 485 13.78 27.20 29.58
N LEU A 486 12.82 26.81 28.72
CA LEU A 486 11.86 27.72 28.10
C LEU A 486 10.59 27.93 28.95
N LYS A 487 10.44 27.26 30.09
CA LYS A 487 9.19 27.28 30.88
C LYS A 487 8.73 28.67 31.30
N GLY A 488 9.66 29.61 31.49
CA GLY A 488 9.36 30.99 31.90
C GLY A 488 8.62 31.81 30.83
N ASP A 489 8.57 31.33 29.60
CA ASP A 489 7.82 31.94 28.50
C ASP A 489 6.37 31.43 28.41
N TRP A 490 6.00 30.47 29.25
CA TRP A 490 4.73 29.75 29.19
C TRP A 490 3.93 29.88 30.49
N GLU A 491 2.62 29.95 30.35
CA GLU A 491 1.65 29.85 31.45
C GLU A 491 0.40 29.11 30.95
N ALA A 492 -0.44 28.61 31.86
CA ALA A 492 -1.67 27.94 31.49
C ALA A 492 -2.56 28.84 30.60
N GLY A 493 -3.14 28.28 29.54
CA GLY A 493 -4.08 28.94 28.66
C GLY A 493 -3.48 29.83 27.56
N ILE A 494 -2.16 30.01 27.48
CA ILE A 494 -1.52 30.81 26.41
C ILE A 494 -0.97 29.97 25.24
N GLY A 495 -1.38 28.71 25.16
CA GLY A 495 -1.06 27.82 24.05
C GLY A 495 -2.13 27.82 22.97
N LYS A 496 -1.72 27.55 21.73
CA LYS A 496 -2.61 27.30 20.60
C LYS A 496 -2.06 26.17 19.73
N ILE A 497 -2.89 25.16 19.45
CA ILE A 497 -2.50 23.99 18.65
C ILE A 497 -3.22 24.05 17.30
N TRP A 498 -2.49 24.51 16.29
CA TRP A 498 -2.86 24.33 14.86
C TRP A 498 -2.13 23.16 14.21
N SER A 499 -1.14 22.61 14.90
CA SER A 499 -0.35 21.48 14.42
C SER A 499 -1.15 20.19 14.49
N SER A 500 -0.99 19.32 13.49
CA SER A 500 -1.54 17.97 13.56
C SER A 500 -0.58 17.10 14.38
N PRO A 501 -1.05 16.35 15.40
CA PRO A 501 -0.19 15.42 16.14
C PRO A 501 0.38 14.36 15.20
N THR A 502 1.63 13.97 15.46
CA THR A 502 2.30 12.89 14.73
C THR A 502 2.84 11.88 15.73
N ILE A 503 2.47 10.61 15.56
CA ILE A 503 2.88 9.52 16.46
C ILE A 503 4.11 8.84 15.86
N GLY A 504 5.20 8.83 16.62
CA GLY A 504 6.46 8.18 16.28
C GLY A 504 6.38 6.66 16.33
N PRO A 505 7.41 5.95 15.83
CA PRO A 505 7.47 4.49 15.89
C PRO A 505 7.73 3.98 17.32
N ASP A 506 8.16 4.85 18.23
CA ASP A 506 8.33 4.60 19.67
C ASP A 506 7.09 5.00 20.49
N GLY A 507 5.99 5.40 19.83
CA GLY A 507 4.77 5.87 20.48
C GLY A 507 4.81 7.31 20.98
N ALA A 508 5.94 8.02 20.87
CA ALA A 508 6.00 9.43 21.25
C ALA A 508 5.12 10.29 20.33
N ILE A 509 4.40 11.25 20.91
CA ILE A 509 3.51 12.14 20.16
C ILE A 509 4.17 13.51 20.02
N TYR A 510 4.38 13.96 18.78
CA TYR A 510 5.00 15.24 18.46
C TYR A 510 3.95 16.27 18.04
N ILE A 511 4.00 17.46 18.65
CA ILE A 511 3.03 18.54 18.42
C ILE A 511 3.72 19.91 18.49
N GLY A 512 3.51 20.76 17.50
CA GLY A 512 3.89 22.16 17.61
C GLY A 512 2.82 23.00 18.31
N VAL A 513 3.24 23.84 19.24
CA VAL A 513 2.40 24.70 20.06
C VAL A 513 2.78 26.15 19.83
N THR A 514 1.82 26.95 19.38
CA THR A 514 2.00 28.40 19.24
C THR A 514 1.80 29.08 20.59
N ASN A 515 2.73 29.96 20.97
CA ASN A 515 2.56 30.86 22.09
C ASN A 515 1.69 32.06 21.67
N THR A 516 0.55 32.26 22.31
CA THR A 516 -0.42 33.29 21.89
C THR A 516 -0.07 34.70 22.36
N VAL A 517 0.84 34.84 23.32
CA VAL A 517 1.32 36.14 23.82
C VAL A 517 2.48 36.63 22.97
N ASP A 518 3.44 35.75 22.67
CA ASP A 518 4.58 36.03 21.80
C ASP A 518 4.81 34.85 20.85
N PRO A 519 4.29 34.89 19.61
CA PRO A 519 4.42 33.79 18.67
C PRO A 519 5.85 33.41 18.29
N THR A 520 6.84 34.27 18.56
CA THR A 520 8.27 33.96 18.33
C THR A 520 8.87 33.03 19.40
N LYS A 521 8.07 32.71 20.44
CA LYS A 521 8.40 31.78 21.52
C LYS A 521 7.62 30.47 21.43
N SER A 522 7.11 30.15 20.26
CA SER A 522 6.41 28.88 20.01
C SER A 522 7.38 27.70 20.16
N VAL A 523 6.89 26.48 20.35
CA VAL A 523 7.77 25.31 20.56
C VAL A 523 7.22 24.06 19.90
N LEU A 524 8.11 23.10 19.63
CA LEU A 524 7.76 21.70 19.41
C LEU A 524 7.82 20.97 20.76
N VAL A 525 6.83 20.13 21.07
CA VAL A 525 6.86 19.25 22.23
C VAL A 525 6.76 17.79 21.81
N ALA A 526 7.32 16.90 22.65
CA ALA A 526 7.02 15.48 22.62
C ALA A 526 6.29 15.07 23.90
N LEU A 527 5.26 14.26 23.72
CA LEU A 527 4.52 13.63 24.80
C LEU A 527 4.77 12.12 24.78
N GLU A 528 4.66 11.48 25.93
CA GLU A 528 4.77 10.03 26.07
C GLU A 528 3.70 9.46 26.99
N ASP A 529 3.26 8.25 26.69
CA ASP A 529 2.38 7.42 27.50
C ASP A 529 2.80 5.97 27.24
N GLU A 530 3.02 5.17 28.29
CA GLU A 530 3.44 3.77 28.15
C GLU A 530 2.40 2.91 27.43
N GLY A 531 1.13 3.34 27.43
CA GLY A 531 0.04 2.71 26.68
C GLY A 531 0.03 3.03 25.19
N ILE A 532 0.88 3.94 24.70
CA ILE A 532 0.96 4.33 23.29
C ILE A 532 2.28 3.84 22.74
N THR A 533 2.23 2.89 21.80
CA THR A 533 3.42 2.25 21.22
C THR A 533 3.63 2.59 19.75
N GLY A 534 2.69 3.31 19.13
CA GLY A 534 2.78 3.72 17.73
C GLY A 534 1.44 4.20 17.18
N ALA A 535 1.41 4.48 15.88
CA ALA A 535 0.16 4.78 15.17
C ALA A 535 -0.64 3.51 14.87
N ALA A 536 -1.93 3.67 14.58
CA ALA A 536 -2.79 2.60 14.08
C ALA A 536 -2.24 1.97 12.79
N THR A 537 -2.51 0.68 12.60
CA THR A 537 -2.16 -0.06 11.38
C THR A 537 -3.17 0.12 10.24
N SER A 538 -4.16 1.00 10.41
CA SER A 538 -5.13 1.32 9.37
C SER A 538 -4.46 2.01 8.18
N ALA A 539 -5.19 2.13 7.06
CA ALA A 539 -4.62 2.61 5.80
C ALA A 539 -4.05 4.04 5.89
N TRP A 540 -4.63 4.91 6.72
CA TRP A 540 -4.30 6.33 6.78
C TRP A 540 -4.60 6.95 8.16
N PRO A 541 -3.89 6.54 9.21
CA PRO A 541 -4.17 6.91 10.61
C PRO A 541 -3.82 8.36 10.96
N MET A 542 -3.08 9.06 10.10
CA MET A 542 -2.52 10.40 10.37
C MET A 542 -2.45 11.24 9.09
N LYS A 543 -2.15 12.53 9.23
CA LYS A 543 -1.87 13.41 8.08
C LYS A 543 -0.74 12.80 7.23
N GLY A 544 -0.92 12.69 5.92
CA GLY A 544 0.13 12.20 5.01
C GLY A 544 0.41 10.68 5.07
N LYS A 545 -0.56 9.88 5.55
CA LYS A 545 -0.58 8.42 5.68
C LYS A 545 0.34 7.85 6.75
N ASP A 546 1.60 8.25 6.75
CA ASP A 546 2.59 7.84 7.74
C ASP A 546 3.20 9.05 8.44
N ARG A 547 3.99 8.79 9.49
CA ARG A 547 4.71 9.83 10.25
C ARG A 547 5.72 10.62 9.41
N ARG A 548 6.08 10.14 8.21
CA ARG A 548 6.97 10.82 7.27
C ARG A 548 6.21 11.76 6.34
N HIS A 549 4.88 11.72 6.37
CA HIS A 549 3.98 12.48 5.50
C HIS A 549 4.24 12.24 4.01
N SER A 550 4.47 10.98 3.63
CA SER A 550 4.73 10.60 2.23
C SER A 550 3.55 10.89 1.29
N GLY A 551 2.33 10.95 1.82
CA GLY A 551 1.12 11.22 1.03
C GLY A 551 0.79 10.11 0.02
N ALA A 552 1.45 8.95 0.11
CA ALA A 552 1.33 7.85 -0.83
C ALA A 552 0.63 6.65 -0.16
N GLN A 553 -0.46 6.14 -0.75
CA GLN A 553 -1.16 4.93 -0.32
C GLN A 553 -0.18 3.74 -0.14
N SER A 554 -0.52 2.74 0.67
CA SER A 554 0.39 1.62 0.97
C SER A 554 0.58 0.81 -0.31
N GLY A 555 1.82 0.70 -0.79
CA GLY A 555 2.13 0.14 -2.11
C GLY A 555 1.79 1.07 -3.30
N GLY A 556 1.24 2.26 -3.06
CA GLY A 556 1.01 3.30 -4.04
C GLY A 556 2.28 4.11 -4.30
N ASN A 557 3.32 3.48 -4.83
CA ASN A 557 4.57 4.16 -5.18
C ASN A 557 4.44 5.07 -6.42
N GLY A 558 3.25 5.22 -7.03
CA GLY A 558 3.12 6.10 -8.20
C GLY A 558 3.81 5.56 -9.42
N GLU A 559 4.06 4.25 -9.47
CA GLU A 559 4.40 3.50 -10.65
C GLU A 559 4.01 2.05 -10.39
N ASN A 560 4.25 1.18 -11.35
CA ASN A 560 4.22 -0.26 -11.19
C ASN A 560 4.68 -0.73 -9.79
N PRO A 561 4.16 -1.82 -9.21
CA PRO A 561 4.47 -2.23 -7.84
C PRO A 561 5.87 -2.87 -7.73
N GLY A 562 6.92 -2.16 -8.11
CA GLY A 562 8.27 -2.68 -8.24
C GLY A 562 9.38 -1.63 -8.18
N GLY A 563 9.57 -1.01 -7.02
CA GLY A 563 10.85 -0.36 -6.66
C GLY A 563 11.37 -0.92 -5.34
N GLU A 564 12.40 -1.77 -5.26
CA GLU A 564 13.14 -2.53 -6.28
C GLU A 564 13.28 -4.00 -5.85
N GLU A 565 13.13 -4.94 -6.79
CA GLU A 565 14.27 -5.74 -7.25
C GLU A 565 14.10 -6.05 -8.76
N GLY A 566 14.62 -5.18 -9.66
CA GLY A 566 14.66 -5.46 -11.11
C GLY A 566 14.69 -4.28 -12.08
N GLY A 567 14.24 -3.09 -11.68
CA GLY A 567 14.27 -1.90 -12.54
C GLY A 567 13.46 -2.09 -13.83
N GLN A 568 12.16 -2.31 -13.67
CA GLN A 568 11.23 -2.49 -14.80
C GLN A 568 11.26 -1.25 -15.70
N LEU A 569 11.36 -1.47 -17.00
CA LEU A 569 11.25 -0.41 -17.98
C LEU A 569 9.81 0.09 -18.07
N PRO A 570 9.57 1.38 -18.41
CA PRO A 570 8.24 1.95 -18.42
C PRO A 570 7.26 1.15 -19.28
N VAL A 571 6.10 0.81 -18.71
CA VAL A 571 4.95 0.26 -19.43
C VAL A 571 3.75 1.19 -19.25
N THR A 572 3.09 1.55 -20.34
CA THR A 572 1.98 2.52 -20.41
C THR A 572 0.61 1.86 -20.35
N GLY A 573 0.57 0.52 -20.36
CA GLY A 573 -0.66 -0.27 -20.50
C GLY A 573 -1.07 -0.50 -21.97
N ASN A 574 -0.44 0.18 -22.93
CA ASN A 574 -0.65 -0.02 -24.37
C ASN A 574 0.52 -0.80 -24.99
N LEU A 575 0.38 -2.12 -25.08
CA LEU A 575 1.46 -3.01 -25.49
C LEU A 575 1.98 -2.68 -26.89
N LYS A 576 1.10 -2.39 -27.85
CA LYS A 576 1.50 -2.07 -29.23
C LYS A 576 2.35 -0.79 -29.26
N ALA A 577 1.95 0.24 -28.52
CA ALA A 577 2.69 1.50 -28.46
C ALA A 577 4.05 1.32 -27.77
N ASP A 578 4.11 0.54 -26.70
CA ASP A 578 5.35 0.34 -25.94
C ASP A 578 6.36 -0.52 -26.70
N LEU A 579 5.91 -1.58 -27.37
CA LEU A 579 6.77 -2.35 -28.27
C LEU A 579 7.32 -1.49 -29.41
N LYS A 580 6.48 -0.62 -29.99
CA LYS A 580 6.93 0.33 -31.01
C LYS A 580 7.98 1.29 -30.45
N SER A 581 7.74 1.86 -29.27
CA SER A 581 8.69 2.74 -28.58
C SER A 581 10.03 2.05 -28.30
N LEU A 582 9.99 0.78 -27.85
CA LEU A 582 11.19 -0.03 -27.64
C LEU A 582 11.98 -0.25 -28.94
N PHE A 583 11.28 -0.42 -30.07
CA PHE A 583 11.91 -0.60 -31.39
C PHE A 583 12.56 0.69 -31.89
N GLU A 584 11.87 1.82 -31.74
CA GLU A 584 12.29 3.13 -32.24
C GLU A 584 13.32 3.84 -31.33
N SER A 585 13.52 3.33 -30.10
CA SER A 585 14.44 3.92 -29.12
C SER A 585 15.87 4.00 -29.63
N THR A 586 16.49 5.18 -29.46
CA THR A 586 17.91 5.41 -29.75
C THR A 586 18.83 4.75 -28.71
N SER A 587 18.30 4.49 -27.51
CA SER A 587 18.97 3.73 -26.46
C SER A 587 18.51 2.28 -26.51
N TYR A 588 19.43 1.35 -26.73
CA TYR A 588 19.11 -0.06 -26.77
C TYR A 588 18.77 -0.57 -25.36
N LYS A 589 17.53 -1.04 -25.18
CA LYS A 589 17.00 -1.57 -23.93
C LYS A 589 16.50 -2.99 -24.11
N VAL A 590 16.49 -3.76 -23.03
CA VAL A 590 16.09 -5.17 -23.03
C VAL A 590 14.94 -5.38 -22.05
N TRP A 591 13.79 -5.77 -22.60
CA TRP A 591 12.66 -6.25 -21.83
C TRP A 591 12.90 -7.70 -21.38
N LEU A 592 12.40 -8.03 -20.20
CA LEU A 592 12.39 -9.38 -19.67
C LEU A 592 10.98 -9.97 -19.73
N CYS A 593 10.93 -11.25 -20.06
CA CYS A 593 9.75 -12.07 -19.98
C CYS A 593 9.99 -13.19 -18.95
N ALA A 594 9.26 -13.19 -17.83
CA ALA A 594 9.33 -14.30 -16.88
C ALA A 594 8.66 -15.54 -17.46
N HIS A 595 9.42 -16.62 -17.64
CA HIS A 595 8.93 -17.89 -18.19
C HIS A 595 8.03 -18.57 -17.17
N ARG A 596 6.75 -18.81 -17.50
CA ARG A 596 5.74 -19.39 -16.59
C ARG A 596 5.58 -18.65 -15.26
N GLY A 597 5.96 -17.38 -15.22
CA GLY A 597 6.05 -16.59 -13.99
C GLY A 597 7.21 -16.94 -13.05
N ASN A 598 8.18 -17.75 -13.48
CA ASN A 598 9.32 -18.11 -12.64
C ASN A 598 10.30 -16.95 -12.44
N THR A 599 10.83 -16.88 -11.22
CA THR A 599 11.99 -16.05 -10.86
C THR A 599 12.95 -16.87 -10.00
N GLN A 600 14.21 -16.42 -9.88
CA GLN A 600 15.19 -17.07 -9.01
C GLN A 600 14.66 -17.18 -7.58
N LYS A 601 14.17 -16.06 -7.03
CA LYS A 601 13.65 -15.99 -5.68
C LYS A 601 12.42 -16.85 -5.50
N GLY A 602 11.47 -16.80 -6.44
CA GLY A 602 10.28 -17.66 -6.40
C GLY A 602 10.65 -19.14 -6.33
N MET A 603 11.56 -19.60 -7.19
CA MET A 603 12.03 -21.00 -7.15
C MET A 603 12.72 -21.35 -5.82
N LYS A 604 13.53 -20.43 -5.26
CA LYS A 604 14.21 -20.62 -3.97
C LYS A 604 13.23 -20.69 -2.79
N GLU A 605 12.13 -19.95 -2.86
CA GLU A 605 11.08 -19.89 -1.84
C GLU A 605 10.04 -21.02 -2.00
N GLY A 606 10.24 -21.95 -2.93
CA GLY A 606 9.32 -23.07 -3.14
C GLY A 606 8.02 -22.66 -3.84
N ILE A 607 8.04 -21.57 -4.60
CA ILE A 607 6.87 -21.12 -5.36
C ILE A 607 6.73 -21.97 -6.64
N PRO A 608 5.55 -22.56 -6.91
CA PRO A 608 5.33 -23.36 -8.10
C PRO A 608 5.19 -22.49 -9.36
N GLU A 609 5.67 -22.99 -10.50
CA GLU A 609 5.47 -22.34 -11.80
C GLU A 609 3.96 -22.21 -12.13
N ASN A 610 3.58 -21.26 -13.00
CA ASN A 610 2.19 -21.08 -13.44
C ASN A 610 1.18 -20.92 -12.28
N SER A 611 1.58 -20.19 -11.23
CA SER A 611 0.78 -19.95 -10.02
C SER A 611 0.55 -18.45 -9.78
N LEU A 612 -0.44 -18.11 -8.93
CA LEU A 612 -0.67 -16.71 -8.55
C LEU A 612 0.52 -16.09 -7.82
N PRO A 613 1.20 -16.78 -6.87
CA PRO A 613 2.40 -16.23 -6.24
C PRO A 613 3.59 -16.08 -7.20
N ALA A 614 3.72 -16.94 -8.22
CA ALA A 614 4.76 -16.80 -9.25
C ALA A 614 4.58 -15.49 -10.03
N ILE A 615 3.33 -15.13 -10.36
CA ILE A 615 3.00 -13.86 -11.00
C ILE A 615 3.38 -12.68 -10.11
N GLU A 616 3.09 -12.74 -8.80
CA GLU A 616 3.51 -11.69 -7.87
C GLU A 616 5.03 -11.51 -7.81
N HIS A 617 5.77 -12.61 -7.79
CA HIS A 617 7.23 -12.59 -7.78
C HIS A 617 7.79 -12.00 -9.07
N SER A 618 7.23 -12.39 -10.22
CA SER A 618 7.59 -11.81 -11.52
C SER A 618 7.35 -10.31 -11.58
N VAL A 619 6.22 -9.84 -11.06
CA VAL A 619 5.91 -8.41 -10.97
C VAL A 619 6.95 -7.69 -10.08
N LYS A 620 7.26 -8.26 -8.91
CA LYS A 620 8.30 -7.71 -8.00
C LYS A 620 9.69 -7.71 -8.63
N ALA A 621 9.98 -8.73 -9.45
CA ALA A 621 11.21 -8.86 -10.23
C ALA A 621 11.36 -7.79 -11.34
N GLY A 622 10.35 -6.93 -11.53
CA GLY A 622 10.38 -5.84 -12.49
C GLY A 622 10.47 -6.31 -13.95
N VAL A 623 9.76 -7.38 -14.31
CA VAL A 623 9.66 -7.82 -15.71
C VAL A 623 8.58 -7.04 -16.44
N GLU A 624 8.76 -6.73 -17.72
CA GLU A 624 7.72 -6.08 -18.51
C GLU A 624 6.64 -7.08 -18.96
N MET A 625 7.01 -8.36 -19.04
CA MET A 625 6.15 -9.41 -19.57
C MET A 625 6.20 -10.69 -18.72
N ILE A 626 5.08 -11.39 -18.62
CA ILE A 626 5.00 -12.74 -18.06
C ILE A 626 4.45 -13.67 -19.12
N GLU A 627 5.14 -14.78 -19.36
CA GLU A 627 4.62 -15.87 -20.17
C GLU A 627 3.81 -16.82 -19.29
N LEU A 628 2.64 -17.22 -19.76
CA LEU A 628 1.74 -18.15 -19.05
C LEU A 628 1.16 -19.19 -19.99
N ASP A 629 1.03 -20.41 -19.47
CA ASP A 629 0.52 -21.55 -20.21
C ASP A 629 -0.96 -21.81 -19.94
N ALA A 630 -1.83 -21.74 -20.94
CA ALA A 630 -3.26 -21.98 -20.73
C ALA A 630 -3.77 -23.26 -21.39
N ARG A 631 -4.55 -24.05 -20.65
CA ARG A 631 -5.25 -25.25 -21.16
C ARG A 631 -6.72 -25.25 -20.72
N PRO A 632 -7.65 -25.75 -21.56
CA PRO A 632 -9.04 -25.92 -21.16
C PRO A 632 -9.22 -27.18 -20.30
N THR A 633 -10.06 -27.06 -19.27
CA THR A 633 -10.67 -28.18 -18.56
C THR A 633 -11.82 -28.79 -19.37
N SER A 634 -12.35 -29.93 -18.90
CA SER A 634 -13.49 -30.62 -19.55
C SER A 634 -14.76 -29.76 -19.60
N ASP A 635 -14.92 -28.82 -18.66
CA ASP A 635 -16.01 -27.83 -18.59
C ASP A 635 -15.68 -26.48 -19.26
N GLY A 636 -14.53 -26.40 -19.96
CA GLY A 636 -14.17 -25.25 -20.79
C GLY A 636 -13.54 -24.07 -20.06
N VAL A 637 -13.18 -24.22 -18.78
CA VAL A 637 -12.44 -23.22 -18.01
C VAL A 637 -10.97 -23.26 -18.41
N LEU A 638 -10.36 -22.11 -18.68
CA LEU A 638 -8.93 -22.03 -18.95
C LEU A 638 -8.16 -22.00 -17.62
N VAL A 639 -7.25 -22.95 -17.44
CA VAL A 639 -6.38 -23.08 -16.27
C VAL A 639 -4.91 -22.95 -16.65
N LEU A 640 -4.08 -22.54 -15.69
CA LEU A 640 -2.65 -22.47 -15.90
C LEU A 640 -2.00 -23.86 -15.81
N MET A 641 -1.51 -24.37 -16.94
CA MET A 641 -0.82 -25.65 -17.02
C MET A 641 -0.03 -25.78 -18.33
N HIS A 642 1.30 -25.94 -18.21
CA HIS A 642 2.16 -26.18 -19.37
C HIS A 642 1.90 -27.55 -20.00
N ASP A 643 1.98 -28.60 -19.18
CA ASP A 643 1.94 -29.99 -19.62
C ASP A 643 0.51 -30.41 -20.01
N ASN A 644 0.39 -31.44 -20.86
CA ASN A 644 -0.93 -31.99 -21.18
C ASN A 644 -1.60 -32.69 -19.97
N THR A 645 -0.80 -33.05 -18.98
CA THR A 645 -1.20 -33.78 -17.77
C THR A 645 -0.76 -33.04 -16.51
N ILE A 646 -1.44 -33.28 -15.39
CA ILE A 646 -1.12 -32.62 -14.10
C ILE A 646 0.02 -33.32 -13.32
N ASP A 647 0.51 -34.45 -13.82
CA ASP A 647 1.39 -35.40 -13.14
C ASP A 647 2.68 -34.79 -12.59
N ARG A 648 3.34 -33.96 -13.41
CA ARG A 648 4.65 -33.39 -13.06
C ARG A 648 4.53 -32.31 -11.99
N THR A 649 3.54 -31.44 -12.11
CA THR A 649 3.43 -30.18 -11.35
C THR A 649 2.44 -30.25 -10.20
N THR A 650 1.79 -31.39 -9.97
CA THR A 650 0.80 -31.53 -8.88
C THR A 650 0.93 -32.86 -8.16
N ASN A 651 0.19 -33.03 -7.07
CA ASN A 651 0.02 -34.32 -6.38
C ASN A 651 -1.03 -35.25 -7.04
N GLY A 652 -1.57 -34.91 -8.22
CA GLY A 652 -2.50 -35.73 -8.99
C GLY A 652 -1.88 -36.39 -10.22
N SER A 653 -2.70 -37.08 -11.01
CA SER A 653 -2.32 -37.61 -12.34
C SER A 653 -3.52 -37.64 -13.28
N GLY A 654 -3.29 -37.42 -14.58
CA GLY A 654 -4.31 -37.42 -15.63
C GLY A 654 -4.22 -36.21 -16.56
N ALA A 655 -4.89 -36.27 -17.71
CA ALA A 655 -4.91 -35.16 -18.65
C ALA A 655 -5.79 -34.01 -18.14
N VAL A 656 -5.35 -32.77 -18.35
CA VAL A 656 -6.09 -31.56 -17.88
C VAL A 656 -7.54 -31.55 -18.41
N GLY A 657 -7.72 -31.95 -19.67
CA GLY A 657 -9.02 -31.98 -20.35
C GLY A 657 -9.97 -33.07 -19.85
N ASP A 658 -9.53 -33.98 -18.98
CA ASP A 658 -10.37 -35.02 -18.38
C ASP A 658 -11.04 -34.56 -17.08
N PHE A 659 -10.64 -33.40 -16.54
CA PHE A 659 -11.14 -32.85 -15.27
C PHE A 659 -11.96 -31.58 -15.49
N THR A 660 -12.99 -31.37 -14.66
CA THR A 660 -13.60 -30.04 -14.48
C THR A 660 -12.70 -29.15 -13.64
N TYR A 661 -12.89 -27.83 -13.69
CA TYR A 661 -12.13 -26.91 -12.82
C TYR A 661 -12.29 -27.26 -11.33
N GLN A 662 -13.50 -27.59 -10.89
CA GLN A 662 -13.77 -27.97 -9.51
C GLN A 662 -13.02 -29.24 -9.08
N GLN A 663 -12.83 -30.20 -9.99
CA GLN A 663 -12.03 -31.40 -9.71
C GLN A 663 -10.54 -31.07 -9.62
N LEU A 664 -10.05 -30.18 -10.48
CA LEU A 664 -8.66 -29.71 -10.43
C LEU A 664 -8.33 -29.00 -9.11
N GLN A 665 -9.30 -28.33 -8.47
CA GLN A 665 -9.12 -27.69 -7.16
C GLN A 665 -8.84 -28.66 -6.00
N GLN A 666 -8.95 -29.99 -6.21
CA GLN A 666 -8.58 -30.99 -5.21
C GLN A 666 -7.05 -31.23 -5.16
N PHE A 667 -6.32 -30.84 -6.20
CA PHE A 667 -4.88 -31.06 -6.29
C PHE A 667 -4.09 -29.84 -5.83
N TYR A 668 -2.90 -30.10 -5.29
CA TYR A 668 -1.94 -29.08 -4.87
C TYR A 668 -0.77 -29.06 -5.85
N LEU A 669 -0.29 -27.87 -6.18
CA LEU A 669 0.89 -27.67 -7.01
C LEU A 669 2.16 -28.15 -6.29
N LYS A 670 3.21 -28.43 -7.08
CA LYS A 670 4.55 -28.78 -6.62
C LYS A 670 5.54 -27.68 -6.97
N ASP A 671 6.47 -27.41 -6.07
CA ASP A 671 7.61 -26.53 -6.34
C ASP A 671 8.60 -27.18 -7.34
N ALA A 672 9.63 -26.42 -7.74
CA ALA A 672 10.66 -26.90 -8.66
C ALA A 672 11.49 -28.09 -8.11
N SER A 673 11.47 -28.31 -6.79
CA SER A 673 12.11 -29.46 -6.13
C SER A 673 11.19 -30.68 -6.01
N GLY A 674 9.92 -30.55 -6.41
CA GLY A 674 8.91 -31.60 -6.34
C GLY A 674 8.12 -31.66 -5.04
N ASN A 675 8.33 -30.72 -4.10
CA ASN A 675 7.58 -30.66 -2.85
C ASN A 675 6.16 -30.14 -3.09
N ILE A 676 5.18 -30.74 -2.42
CA ILE A 676 3.78 -30.27 -2.49
C ILE A 676 3.66 -28.94 -1.73
N THR A 677 3.03 -27.95 -2.35
CA THR A 677 2.82 -26.61 -1.80
C THR A 677 1.38 -26.41 -1.33
N GLY A 678 1.07 -25.25 -0.74
CA GLY A 678 -0.31 -24.86 -0.40
C GLY A 678 -1.13 -24.37 -1.61
N GLU A 679 -0.51 -24.24 -2.78
CA GLU A 679 -1.11 -23.57 -3.94
C GLU A 679 -1.99 -24.51 -4.77
N ARG A 680 -3.05 -23.93 -5.36
CA ARG A 680 -3.97 -24.60 -6.29
C ARG A 680 -3.65 -24.23 -7.73
N ILE A 681 -4.12 -25.05 -8.67
CA ILE A 681 -4.09 -24.72 -10.10
C ILE A 681 -5.04 -23.53 -10.33
N PRO A 682 -4.55 -22.34 -10.70
CA PRO A 682 -5.42 -21.18 -10.89
C PRO A 682 -6.08 -21.21 -12.27
N THR A 683 -7.18 -20.48 -12.42
CA THR A 683 -7.69 -20.12 -13.73
C THR A 683 -6.79 -19.08 -14.40
N LEU A 684 -6.79 -19.06 -15.73
CA LEU A 684 -6.16 -17.98 -16.50
C LEU A 684 -6.78 -16.62 -16.16
N GLU A 685 -8.08 -16.57 -15.85
CA GLU A 685 -8.76 -15.31 -15.47
C GLU A 685 -8.19 -14.71 -14.19
N GLU A 686 -8.03 -15.53 -13.14
CA GLU A 686 -7.43 -15.12 -11.86
C GLU A 686 -5.98 -14.67 -12.05
N ALA A 687 -5.23 -15.42 -12.84
CA ALA A 687 -3.85 -15.11 -13.18
C ALA A 687 -3.73 -13.74 -13.87
N MET A 688 -4.48 -13.52 -14.94
CA MET A 688 -4.41 -12.27 -15.72
C MET A 688 -4.80 -11.05 -14.88
N LYS A 689 -5.81 -11.18 -14.02
CA LYS A 689 -6.20 -10.13 -13.06
C LYS A 689 -5.07 -9.74 -12.11
N LYS A 690 -4.22 -10.69 -11.71
CA LYS A 690 -3.16 -10.48 -10.71
C LYS A 690 -2.10 -9.45 -11.15
N GLY A 691 -1.69 -9.53 -12.40
CA GLY A 691 -0.72 -8.62 -13.04
C GLY A 691 -1.35 -7.53 -13.93
N LYS A 692 -2.68 -7.41 -13.99
CA LYS A 692 -3.36 -6.40 -14.83
C LYS A 692 -2.90 -4.99 -14.43
N GLY A 693 -2.53 -4.20 -15.45
CA GLY A 693 -2.01 -2.83 -15.27
C GLY A 693 -0.58 -2.77 -14.74
N LYS A 694 0.07 -3.93 -14.55
CA LYS A 694 1.43 -4.02 -13.99
C LYS A 694 2.43 -4.62 -14.96
N VAL A 695 2.00 -5.63 -15.70
CA VAL A 695 2.82 -6.34 -16.70
C VAL A 695 1.98 -6.66 -17.94
N TYR A 696 2.66 -6.98 -19.02
CA TYR A 696 2.06 -7.59 -20.20
C TYR A 696 2.06 -9.11 -20.10
N TYR A 697 1.09 -9.76 -20.77
CA TYR A 697 1.06 -11.21 -20.83
C TYR A 697 1.42 -11.72 -22.22
N ASN A 698 2.19 -12.80 -22.26
CA ASN A 698 2.41 -13.61 -23.46
C ASN A 698 1.82 -14.99 -23.21
N LEU A 699 0.66 -15.27 -23.80
CA LEU A 699 -0.05 -16.52 -23.52
C LEU A 699 0.39 -17.59 -24.50
N ASP A 700 1.02 -18.65 -23.98
CA ASP A 700 1.24 -19.85 -24.75
C ASP A 700 -0.02 -20.72 -24.75
N ILE A 701 -0.67 -20.75 -25.91
CA ILE A 701 -1.92 -21.45 -26.19
C ILE A 701 -1.76 -22.46 -27.35
N VAL A 702 -0.57 -22.57 -27.92
CA VAL A 702 -0.31 -23.38 -29.11
C VAL A 702 -0.23 -24.85 -28.74
N ASN A 703 -0.92 -25.71 -29.49
CA ASN A 703 -1.02 -27.15 -29.22
C ASN A 703 -1.63 -27.48 -27.84
N LYS A 704 -2.45 -26.58 -27.30
CA LYS A 704 -3.11 -26.71 -25.99
C LYS A 704 -4.63 -26.85 -26.06
N ASN A 705 -5.18 -27.02 -27.26
CA ASN A 705 -6.62 -27.15 -27.52
C ASN A 705 -7.48 -25.95 -27.06
N VAL A 706 -6.87 -24.77 -26.92
CA VAL A 706 -7.59 -23.54 -26.53
C VAL A 706 -8.44 -23.06 -27.72
N ALA A 707 -9.75 -23.04 -27.54
CA ALA A 707 -10.67 -22.54 -28.56
C ALA A 707 -10.53 -21.01 -28.72
N VAL A 708 -10.49 -20.54 -29.97
CA VAL A 708 -10.34 -19.11 -30.31
C VAL A 708 -11.41 -18.25 -29.62
N ASN A 709 -12.68 -18.63 -29.70
CA ASN A 709 -13.76 -17.86 -29.09
C ASN A 709 -13.63 -17.77 -27.57
N THR A 710 -13.10 -18.81 -26.91
CA THR A 710 -12.91 -18.80 -25.44
C THR A 710 -11.86 -17.79 -25.03
N ILE A 711 -10.70 -17.77 -25.69
CA ILE A 711 -9.64 -16.81 -25.35
C ILE A 711 -10.04 -15.39 -25.71
N VAL A 712 -10.68 -15.16 -26.88
CA VAL A 712 -11.16 -13.83 -27.27
C VAL A 712 -12.22 -13.32 -26.29
N ALA A 713 -13.17 -14.16 -25.89
CA ALA A 713 -14.18 -13.79 -24.90
C ALA A 713 -13.56 -13.43 -23.55
N LEU A 714 -12.53 -14.17 -23.10
CA LEU A 714 -11.83 -13.88 -21.86
C LEU A 714 -11.08 -12.56 -21.92
N LEU A 715 -10.30 -12.31 -22.99
CA LEU A 715 -9.56 -11.06 -23.14
C LEU A 715 -10.48 -9.85 -23.21
N LYS A 716 -11.61 -9.97 -23.91
CA LYS A 716 -12.63 -8.93 -23.97
C LYS A 716 -13.30 -8.71 -22.62
N LYS A 717 -13.65 -9.79 -21.89
CA LYS A 717 -14.21 -9.72 -20.54
C LYS A 717 -13.28 -8.99 -19.58
N LEU A 718 -11.97 -9.19 -19.72
CA LEU A 718 -10.96 -8.59 -18.86
C LEU A 718 -10.49 -7.22 -19.33
N ASP A 719 -10.87 -6.76 -20.53
CA ASP A 719 -10.31 -5.57 -21.17
C ASP A 719 -8.77 -5.63 -21.26
N MET A 720 -8.26 -6.72 -21.85
CA MET A 720 -6.83 -7.02 -21.93
C MET A 720 -6.34 -7.37 -23.34
N GLU A 721 -7.17 -7.12 -24.36
CA GLU A 721 -6.81 -7.36 -25.78
C GLU A 721 -5.59 -6.52 -26.21
N GLY A 722 -5.46 -5.30 -25.68
CA GLY A 722 -4.34 -4.40 -25.92
C GLY A 722 -3.12 -4.59 -24.99
N SER A 723 -3.18 -5.53 -24.05
CA SER A 723 -2.13 -5.82 -23.07
C SER A 723 -1.65 -7.28 -23.11
N THR A 724 -2.06 -8.02 -24.13
CA THR A 724 -1.78 -9.46 -24.24
C THR A 724 -1.27 -9.82 -25.63
N LEU A 725 -0.21 -10.61 -25.68
CA LEU A 725 0.27 -11.31 -26.86
C LEU A 725 -0.19 -12.75 -26.82
N LEU A 726 -0.64 -13.25 -27.97
CA LEU A 726 -0.98 -14.65 -28.15
C LEU A 726 0.15 -15.33 -28.92
N TYR A 727 0.87 -16.24 -28.26
CA TYR A 727 1.87 -17.04 -28.93
C TYR A 727 1.17 -17.94 -29.95
N VAL A 728 1.66 -17.91 -31.20
CA VAL A 728 1.12 -18.72 -32.32
C VAL A 728 2.18 -19.61 -32.97
N SER A 729 3.43 -19.54 -32.50
CA SER A 729 4.57 -20.21 -33.15
C SER A 729 4.57 -19.95 -34.67
N ASN A 730 4.67 -21.00 -35.50
CA ASN A 730 4.45 -20.92 -36.94
C ASN A 730 3.10 -21.51 -37.39
N ASN A 731 2.11 -21.61 -36.50
CA ASN A 731 0.77 -22.13 -36.82
C ASN A 731 -0.09 -21.07 -37.53
N ARG A 732 0.06 -21.00 -38.85
CA ARG A 732 -0.60 -20.01 -39.72
C ARG A 732 -2.13 -20.08 -39.67
N ASN A 733 -2.70 -21.29 -39.57
CA ASN A 733 -4.15 -21.47 -39.49
C ASN A 733 -4.70 -20.89 -38.18
N TYR A 734 -4.04 -21.17 -37.06
CA TYR A 734 -4.49 -20.63 -35.77
C TYR A 734 -4.32 -19.11 -35.70
N ALA A 735 -3.23 -18.55 -36.25
CA ALA A 735 -3.05 -17.12 -36.38
C ALA A 735 -4.14 -16.47 -37.26
N PHE A 736 -4.54 -17.13 -38.35
CA PHE A 736 -5.67 -16.71 -39.19
C PHE A 736 -6.98 -16.69 -38.40
N ASP A 737 -7.31 -17.78 -37.69
CA ASP A 737 -8.56 -17.89 -36.94
C ASP A 737 -8.65 -16.84 -35.82
N LEU A 738 -7.55 -16.59 -35.08
CA LEU A 738 -7.48 -15.55 -34.06
C LEU A 738 -7.72 -14.16 -34.66
N LYS A 739 -7.04 -13.83 -35.76
CA LYS A 739 -7.22 -12.53 -36.45
C LYS A 739 -8.63 -12.38 -37.02
N ALA A 740 -9.21 -13.46 -37.55
CA ALA A 740 -10.57 -13.45 -38.09
C ALA A 740 -11.63 -13.23 -36.99
N ALA A 741 -11.41 -13.81 -35.80
CA ALA A 741 -12.30 -13.63 -34.65
C ALA A 741 -12.17 -12.23 -34.03
N ASN A 742 -10.95 -11.71 -33.91
CA ASN A 742 -10.71 -10.32 -33.55
C ASN A 742 -9.41 -9.79 -34.18
N SER A 743 -9.56 -8.82 -35.10
CA SER A 743 -8.45 -8.23 -35.83
C SER A 743 -7.54 -7.31 -35.00
N SER A 744 -7.94 -6.93 -33.78
CA SER A 744 -7.11 -6.08 -32.89
C SER A 744 -6.10 -6.87 -32.05
N LEU A 745 -6.20 -8.19 -32.00
CA LEU A 745 -5.32 -9.02 -31.18
C LEU A 745 -3.86 -8.92 -31.63
N LEU A 746 -2.95 -8.87 -30.65
CA LEU A 746 -1.52 -8.94 -30.90
C LEU A 746 -1.06 -10.41 -30.90
N LEU A 747 -0.31 -10.77 -31.92
CA LEU A 747 0.19 -12.13 -32.14
C LEU A 747 1.70 -12.16 -31.93
N HIS A 748 2.17 -13.24 -31.32
CA HIS A 748 3.58 -13.55 -31.12
C HIS A 748 3.97 -14.80 -31.92
N PRO A 749 4.37 -14.63 -33.20
CA PRO A 749 4.83 -15.74 -34.03
C PRO A 749 6.29 -16.10 -33.77
N MET A 750 6.68 -17.31 -34.19
CA MET A 750 8.06 -17.78 -34.22
C MET A 750 8.50 -18.00 -35.67
N ALA A 751 9.66 -17.47 -36.04
CA ALA A 751 10.27 -17.77 -37.33
C ALA A 751 11.09 -19.07 -37.23
N LYS A 752 10.68 -20.10 -38.00
CA LYS A 752 11.45 -21.34 -38.19
C LYS A 752 12.15 -21.35 -39.56
N ALA A 753 11.68 -20.51 -40.48
CA ALA A 753 12.33 -20.20 -41.75
C ALA A 753 11.97 -18.76 -42.21
N THR A 754 12.72 -18.20 -43.16
CA THR A 754 12.45 -16.90 -43.79
C THR A 754 11.04 -16.79 -44.41
N ASP A 755 10.45 -17.91 -44.83
CA ASP A 755 9.07 -17.96 -45.33
C ASP A 755 8.05 -17.55 -44.25
N ASP A 756 8.32 -17.84 -42.97
CA ASP A 756 7.44 -17.42 -41.87
C ASP A 756 7.43 -15.89 -41.73
N ILE A 757 8.61 -15.26 -41.79
CA ILE A 757 8.75 -13.79 -41.75
C ILE A 757 7.98 -13.16 -42.91
N THR A 758 8.14 -13.74 -44.10
CA THR A 758 7.46 -13.29 -45.32
C THR A 758 5.93 -13.37 -45.15
N TYR A 759 5.43 -14.52 -44.71
CA TYR A 759 4.00 -14.76 -44.49
C TYR A 759 3.37 -13.79 -43.49
N PHE A 760 3.98 -13.62 -42.31
CA PHE A 760 3.41 -12.70 -41.31
C PHE A 760 3.51 -11.24 -41.79
N SER A 761 4.57 -10.87 -42.51
CA SER A 761 4.76 -9.48 -42.96
C SER A 761 3.79 -9.07 -44.08
N SER A 762 3.23 -10.03 -44.84
CA SER A 762 2.28 -9.72 -45.91
C SER A 762 0.86 -9.44 -45.43
N SER A 763 0.49 -9.91 -44.23
CA SER A 763 -0.92 -9.92 -43.81
C SER A 763 -1.16 -9.61 -42.33
N TYR A 764 -0.12 -9.47 -41.51
CA TYR A 764 -0.25 -9.29 -40.06
C TYR A 764 0.56 -8.12 -39.53
N THR A 765 0.85 -7.11 -40.36
CA THR A 765 1.67 -5.94 -40.00
C THR A 765 1.17 -5.18 -38.78
N ASP A 766 -0.15 -5.18 -38.54
CA ASP A 766 -0.76 -4.55 -37.37
C ASP A 766 -0.88 -5.46 -36.15
N ASN A 767 -0.87 -6.78 -36.35
CA ASN A 767 -1.03 -7.78 -35.31
C ASN A 767 0.32 -8.23 -34.74
N VAL A 768 1.39 -8.19 -35.55
CA VAL A 768 2.73 -8.63 -35.17
C VAL A 768 3.62 -7.41 -34.98
N GLN A 769 4.21 -7.27 -33.81
CA GLN A 769 5.20 -6.22 -33.47
C GLN A 769 6.55 -6.83 -33.07
N MET A 770 6.59 -8.14 -32.85
CA MET A 770 7.78 -8.88 -32.43
C MET A 770 7.72 -10.31 -32.97
N MET A 771 8.88 -10.94 -33.15
CA MET A 771 8.96 -12.32 -33.61
C MET A 771 10.02 -13.11 -32.84
N GLN A 772 9.67 -14.33 -32.45
CA GLN A 772 10.56 -15.23 -31.73
C GLN A 772 11.51 -15.96 -32.66
N LEU A 773 12.75 -16.12 -32.20
CA LEU A 773 13.74 -17.03 -32.76
C LEU A 773 14.15 -18.08 -31.72
N SER A 774 14.53 -19.27 -32.20
CA SER A 774 15.27 -20.20 -31.35
C SER A 774 16.58 -19.53 -30.89
N THR A 775 17.13 -19.97 -29.75
CA THR A 775 18.42 -19.46 -29.26
C THR A 775 19.52 -19.64 -30.31
N SER A 776 19.54 -20.76 -31.04
CA SER A 776 20.51 -21.00 -32.12
C SER A 776 20.35 -20.04 -33.29
N ASP A 777 19.13 -19.80 -33.75
CA ASP A 777 18.87 -18.90 -34.88
C ASP A 777 19.13 -17.43 -34.53
N ALA A 778 18.78 -17.04 -33.30
CA ALA A 778 19.12 -15.73 -32.75
C ALA A 778 20.64 -15.49 -32.77
N MET A 779 21.44 -16.51 -32.45
CA MET A 779 22.91 -16.41 -32.50
C MET A 779 23.45 -16.46 -33.94
N GLY A 780 22.81 -17.21 -34.83
CA GLY A 780 23.19 -17.35 -36.25
C GLY A 780 23.08 -16.04 -37.05
N GLY A 781 22.07 -15.21 -36.75
CA GLY A 781 22.00 -13.82 -37.21
C GLY A 781 21.38 -13.55 -38.60
N THR A 782 21.11 -14.58 -39.42
CA THR A 782 20.48 -14.39 -40.74
C THR A 782 19.05 -13.82 -40.62
N MET A 783 18.17 -14.51 -39.91
CA MET A 783 16.77 -14.08 -39.71
C MET A 783 16.63 -12.84 -38.80
N VAL A 784 17.66 -12.53 -37.99
CA VAL A 784 17.70 -11.34 -37.13
C VAL A 784 17.56 -10.05 -37.94
N ASN A 785 18.26 -9.95 -39.07
CA ASN A 785 18.18 -8.76 -39.92
C ASN A 785 16.85 -8.72 -40.68
N GLU A 786 16.40 -9.87 -41.20
CA GLU A 786 15.13 -9.97 -41.92
C GLU A 786 13.93 -9.53 -41.06
N ILE A 787 13.92 -9.86 -39.76
CA ILE A 787 12.88 -9.43 -38.81
C ILE A 787 12.98 -7.91 -38.54
N LYS A 788 14.18 -7.39 -38.30
CA LYS A 788 14.40 -5.95 -38.06
C LYS A 788 14.00 -5.09 -39.25
N ASP A 789 14.25 -5.56 -40.47
CA ASP A 789 13.85 -4.87 -41.70
C ASP A 789 12.32 -4.76 -41.85
N LYS A 790 11.53 -5.53 -41.09
CA LYS A 790 10.06 -5.38 -41.00
C LYS A 790 9.60 -4.38 -39.95
N GLY A 791 10.51 -3.78 -39.18
CA GLY A 791 10.16 -2.92 -38.07
C GLY A 791 9.77 -3.69 -36.79
N TRP A 792 10.15 -4.97 -36.69
CA TRP A 792 9.75 -5.84 -35.59
C TRP A 792 10.87 -6.08 -34.59
N LEU A 793 10.47 -6.22 -33.33
CA LEU A 793 11.35 -6.59 -32.23
C LEU A 793 11.72 -8.08 -32.28
N LEU A 794 12.87 -8.41 -31.71
CA LEU A 794 13.32 -9.78 -31.56
C LEU A 794 13.06 -10.32 -30.16
N PHE A 795 12.47 -11.51 -30.09
CA PHE A 795 12.25 -12.27 -28.87
C PHE A 795 13.08 -13.56 -28.91
N SER A 796 13.73 -13.93 -27.80
CA SER A 796 14.43 -15.21 -27.69
C SER A 796 14.49 -15.70 -26.25
N ASN A 797 14.61 -17.02 -26.08
CA ASN A 797 14.71 -17.64 -24.77
C ASN A 797 16.18 -17.79 -24.38
N ILE A 798 16.48 -17.63 -23.09
CA ILE A 798 17.77 -17.96 -22.49
C ILE A 798 17.70 -19.13 -21.49
N VAL A 799 16.58 -19.88 -21.50
CA VAL A 799 16.31 -21.01 -20.59
C VAL A 799 17.35 -22.13 -20.62
N GLY A 800 17.39 -22.94 -19.55
CA GLY A 800 18.32 -24.06 -19.40
C GLY A 800 19.71 -23.63 -18.94
N ALA A 801 20.77 -24.20 -19.52
CA ALA A 801 22.14 -24.00 -19.05
C ALA A 801 22.59 -22.52 -19.07
N ASN A 802 22.20 -21.76 -20.10
CA ASN A 802 22.51 -20.33 -20.18
C ASN A 802 21.81 -19.52 -19.08
N ASP A 803 20.67 -20.00 -18.60
CA ASP A 803 19.89 -19.39 -17.54
C ASP A 803 20.53 -19.65 -16.17
N THR A 804 20.79 -20.92 -15.87
CA THR A 804 21.39 -21.35 -14.60
C THR A 804 22.81 -20.81 -14.41
N ASN A 805 23.56 -20.61 -15.51
CA ASN A 805 24.91 -20.07 -15.46
C ASN A 805 24.96 -18.65 -14.88
N MET A 806 23.89 -17.86 -14.99
CA MET A 806 23.82 -16.52 -14.42
C MET A 806 23.95 -16.52 -12.88
N LEU A 807 23.56 -17.61 -12.21
CA LEU A 807 23.74 -17.79 -10.76
C LEU A 807 25.21 -17.81 -10.32
N SER A 808 26.11 -18.18 -11.23
CA SER A 808 27.56 -18.18 -11.01
C SER A 808 28.23 -16.98 -11.70
N GLU A 809 27.49 -15.90 -11.89
CA GLU A 809 27.92 -14.66 -12.56
C GLU A 809 28.41 -14.85 -14.01
N ASN A 810 28.07 -15.98 -14.65
CA ASN A 810 28.38 -16.23 -16.05
C ASN A 810 27.21 -15.79 -16.95
N TYR A 811 27.29 -14.55 -17.42
CA TYR A 811 26.27 -13.91 -18.27
C TYR A 811 26.52 -14.09 -19.77
N SER A 812 27.38 -15.03 -20.19
CA SER A 812 27.78 -15.18 -21.60
C SER A 812 26.59 -15.38 -22.56
N GLY A 813 25.58 -16.13 -22.16
CA GLY A 813 24.34 -16.28 -22.93
C GLY A 813 23.60 -14.94 -23.12
N LEU A 814 23.43 -14.18 -22.03
CA LEU A 814 22.71 -12.90 -22.04
C LEU A 814 23.47 -11.83 -22.83
N VAL A 815 24.80 -11.82 -22.70
CA VAL A 815 25.70 -10.99 -23.51
C VAL A 815 25.59 -11.37 -24.99
N GLY A 816 25.47 -12.65 -25.32
CA GLY A 816 25.20 -13.11 -26.69
C GLY A 816 23.91 -12.50 -27.26
N MET A 817 22.82 -12.50 -26.49
CA MET A 817 21.54 -11.88 -26.86
C MET A 817 21.67 -10.37 -27.09
N ILE A 818 22.34 -9.67 -26.18
CA ILE A 818 22.63 -8.23 -26.27
C ILE A 818 23.42 -7.90 -27.55
N ASN A 819 24.47 -8.68 -27.83
CA ASN A 819 25.31 -8.48 -29.01
C ASN A 819 24.55 -8.65 -30.33
N LYS A 820 23.51 -9.47 -30.34
CA LYS A 820 22.60 -9.67 -31.49
C LYS A 820 21.43 -8.68 -31.52
N ARG A 821 21.36 -7.81 -30.50
CA ARG A 821 20.27 -6.88 -30.23
C ARG A 821 18.91 -7.55 -30.18
N ILE A 822 18.80 -8.61 -29.38
CA ILE A 822 17.52 -9.21 -29.01
C ILE A 822 16.82 -8.26 -28.03
N ASN A 823 15.56 -7.91 -28.28
CA ASN A 823 14.87 -6.87 -27.51
C ASN A 823 14.17 -7.42 -26.28
N ILE A 824 13.67 -8.65 -26.36
CA ILE A 824 12.91 -9.29 -25.29
C ILE A 824 13.56 -10.65 -25.00
N VAL A 825 13.96 -10.86 -23.76
CA VAL A 825 14.61 -12.09 -23.31
C VAL A 825 13.71 -12.82 -22.33
N GLN A 826 13.34 -14.06 -22.66
CA GLN A 826 12.58 -14.92 -21.77
C GLN A 826 13.50 -15.81 -20.92
N THR A 827 13.29 -15.82 -19.60
CA THR A 827 14.18 -16.42 -18.59
C THR A 827 13.37 -16.91 -17.37
N ASP A 828 13.86 -17.95 -16.70
CA ASP A 828 13.40 -18.39 -15.37
C ASP A 828 14.06 -17.58 -14.23
N TYR A 829 15.10 -16.80 -14.52
CA TYR A 829 15.95 -16.08 -13.56
C TYR A 829 15.89 -14.56 -13.79
N ALA A 830 14.67 -14.04 -13.98
CA ALA A 830 14.43 -12.66 -14.36
C ALA A 830 15.14 -11.62 -13.46
N GLU A 831 15.12 -11.78 -12.14
CA GLU A 831 15.77 -10.88 -11.18
C GLU A 831 17.30 -10.77 -11.41
N VAL A 832 17.93 -11.91 -11.71
CA VAL A 832 19.37 -12.00 -11.96
C VAL A 832 19.74 -11.31 -13.28
N ALA A 833 18.95 -11.59 -14.33
CA ALA A 833 19.10 -10.94 -15.63
C ALA A 833 18.87 -9.42 -15.52
N ALA A 834 17.84 -9.02 -14.77
CA ALA A 834 17.46 -7.63 -14.56
C ALA A 834 18.58 -6.83 -13.87
N LYS A 835 19.15 -7.39 -12.79
CA LYS A 835 20.30 -6.83 -12.09
C LYS A 835 21.50 -6.64 -13.02
N TYR A 836 21.82 -7.63 -13.84
CA TYR A 836 22.91 -7.53 -14.80
C TYR A 836 22.66 -6.44 -15.86
N LEU A 837 21.48 -6.46 -16.50
CA LEU A 837 21.10 -5.49 -17.53
C LEU A 837 21.14 -4.05 -17.01
N LYS A 838 20.63 -3.82 -15.80
CA LYS A 838 20.70 -2.52 -15.11
C LYS A 838 22.15 -2.08 -14.89
N SER A 839 23.01 -2.98 -14.41
CA SER A 839 24.45 -2.68 -14.21
C SER A 839 25.20 -2.30 -15.50
N LYS A 840 24.64 -2.65 -16.66
CA LYS A 840 25.19 -2.36 -17.99
C LYS A 840 24.43 -1.24 -18.73
N GLY A 841 23.43 -0.63 -18.11
CA GLY A 841 22.62 0.44 -18.71
C GLY A 841 21.60 -0.03 -19.75
N TYR A 842 21.36 -1.33 -19.88
CA TYR A 842 20.34 -1.91 -20.76
C TYR A 842 18.94 -1.95 -20.14
N ARG A 843 18.84 -1.57 -18.87
CA ARG A 843 17.61 -1.23 -18.15
C ARG A 843 17.76 0.18 -17.60
#